data_AF-A0A5C2CZB6-F1
#
_entry.id   AF-A0A5C2CZB6-F1
#
_cell.length_a   1.000
_cell.length_b   1.000
_cell.length_c   1.000
_cell.angle_alpha   90.00
_cell.angle_beta   90.00
_cell.angle_gamma   90.00
#
_symmetry.space_group_name_H-M   'P 1'
#
loop_
_entity.id
_entity.type
_entity.pdbx_description
1 polymer ?
#
loop_
_entity_poly.entity_id
_entity_poly.type
_entity_poly.pdbx_seq_one_letter_code
_entity_poly.pdbx_strand_id
1 'polypeptide(L)'
;MKRVALEAYERQDVPFERVVEELAPRRSLNTTPVFQVAFAFQNAPKEAAPAGGLEVEPLDAGELRVRYDLELHAWDEAGQIGMNWLYNRDLFDHGRMERMARQYLRVLEEAAAEPARAVGRIELLCEEERGRILDDWNETARELPATTLAEMFERQAAQTPAAPALVYDGQELSYAELNGRANRLARQLRRMGVGPEVPVGLLLERSPDMVVSLLAVLKAGGAYVPLDPEYPRERLSFMLEDAGASVLLTQQHLLELVRESTARVFRIDAEREEVARQSDENLEGGAGPENLAYVIYTSGSTGRPNGVLMHHSGACNLVEQGRALLGLGRQSRVPHLSSFSFDASVLELFAALGSGACLYLTGREQRLSPGHVNELARRERLTAAVLLPAWMRALDERQWESLEVLTSGAERLSADLALRWGRGRRLLNVYGPTEAAVFSTWHEFDAGEAAGRAEGRHDPLIGRPVWNTRVYVLDAGLRPAPIGVAGELYIAGAGLARGYLNRPGLTAERFVPDPFGRPGTRMYRTGDLARWHDDGNLEYLGRNDQQVKIRGFRVEPGEIEAALRAHPAVREALVVPRHDASGETRLAAYVVQDGLYRGDAEGAPATEGQSEYVSRWRELFDEVQSRTTPAHDETFNISGWDSSYTGRPIPAEEMREWVDSTVERIASLRPSSVLEIGCGTGLLLFRVAPGRARYCATDFSARTLERLRRQVEEAGAGLPPVTLLQRTADDFEGIDEGSFDAVVINSVVQYFPGVDYLLRVLEGAARAAKPGGFVFVGDVRSLPLLEAFHASVLLSKAAPSLSRAQFAAQVRGGVSAEEELVVDPAFFDALKRHLPRVGLAEVRLKRGRHHNELTRFRYDVFLRVGPEETQTPPPPEVDWREQGLTPAALRRLLEETSPRSLRVAGVPDARLRAEMKTLEWMAGAGGPDSVGEFRDGLQQLLREEPGVDPELFWSLGDELPYDVDVSWSGAGAGGRYDVVLRRRPTSIEGAFGGVALHASEGAAAVRPWAAYANDPLRGNLTRRLAASLGRHLRERLPEYMVPSAFVALESLPLTPSGKVDTRALPPPDQTRPETGGAYVPPRGPVEEVLAELWAGVLGLERVGAHDSFFDLGGHSLLATQLISRVRGLFRVEPPLRWLFEAKTVAEFAQALVADEPRPGQTAKVAAAFQKVKAMRRGDGKDSARQSRD
;
A
#
# COMPACT_ATOMS: atom_id res chain seq x y z
N MET A 1 -2.57 -9.93 -44.41
CA MET A 1 -1.24 -10.55 -44.23
C MET A 1 -0.34 -10.36 -45.45
N LYS A 2 -0.70 -10.78 -46.67
CA LYS A 2 0.15 -10.59 -47.88
C LYS A 2 0.67 -9.16 -48.09
N ARG A 3 -0.20 -8.14 -47.96
CA ARG A 3 0.21 -6.72 -48.08
C ARG A 3 1.33 -6.35 -47.09
N VAL A 4 1.16 -6.72 -45.81
CA VAL A 4 2.15 -6.45 -44.76
C VAL A 4 3.47 -7.17 -45.04
N ALA A 5 3.41 -8.42 -45.52
CA ALA A 5 4.61 -9.16 -45.89
C ALA A 5 5.35 -8.51 -47.08
N LEU A 6 4.64 -8.02 -48.10
CA LEU A 6 5.22 -7.31 -49.24
C LEU A 6 5.86 -5.97 -48.81
N GLU A 7 5.16 -5.19 -47.98
CA GLU A 7 5.69 -3.93 -47.41
C GLU A 7 6.95 -4.17 -46.58
N ALA A 8 7.01 -5.28 -45.82
CA ALA A 8 8.21 -5.67 -45.09
C ALA A 8 9.34 -6.12 -46.04
N TYR A 9 9.01 -6.86 -47.10
CA TYR A 9 9.97 -7.35 -48.09
C TYR A 9 10.63 -6.22 -48.90
N GLU A 10 9.90 -5.12 -49.15
CA GLU A 10 10.44 -3.90 -49.76
C GLU A 10 11.55 -3.23 -48.93
N ARG A 11 11.69 -3.60 -47.65
CA ARG A 11 12.69 -3.07 -46.71
C ARG A 11 13.63 -4.15 -46.15
N GLN A 12 13.76 -5.27 -46.87
CA GLN A 12 14.57 -6.42 -46.44
C GLN A 12 16.08 -6.11 -46.35
N ASP A 13 16.52 -5.00 -46.95
CA ASP A 13 17.90 -4.52 -46.94
C ASP A 13 18.32 -3.90 -45.60
N VAL A 14 17.37 -3.60 -44.71
CA VAL A 14 17.65 -3.11 -43.36
C VAL A 14 18.20 -4.25 -42.49
N PRO A 15 19.42 -4.12 -41.92
CA PRO A 15 19.97 -5.14 -41.03
C PRO A 15 19.10 -5.34 -39.78
N PHE A 16 18.89 -6.60 -39.38
CA PHE A 16 18.04 -6.92 -38.24
C PHE A 16 18.54 -6.29 -36.93
N GLU A 17 19.86 -6.17 -36.76
CA GLU A 17 20.49 -5.51 -35.61
C GLU A 17 20.03 -4.06 -35.46
N ARG A 18 19.85 -3.36 -36.59
CA ARG A 18 19.39 -1.97 -36.60
C ARG A 18 17.91 -1.85 -36.21
N VAL A 19 17.09 -2.83 -36.59
CA VAL A 19 15.68 -2.92 -36.17
C VAL A 19 15.58 -3.13 -34.66
N VAL A 20 16.43 -3.98 -34.09
CA VAL A 20 16.49 -4.20 -32.63
C VAL A 20 16.95 -2.95 -31.88
N GLU A 21 17.94 -2.24 -32.41
CA GLU A 21 18.44 -0.98 -31.82
C GLU A 21 17.33 0.08 -31.76
N GLU A 22 16.59 0.28 -32.85
CA GLU A 22 15.54 1.29 -32.94
C GLU A 22 14.31 0.94 -32.09
N LEU A 23 13.91 -0.34 -32.04
CA LEU A 23 12.77 -0.80 -31.22
C LEU A 23 13.09 -0.83 -29.71
N ALA A 24 14.38 -0.84 -29.35
CA ALA A 24 14.89 -0.94 -27.99
C ALA A 24 14.11 -1.93 -27.08
N PRO A 25 13.86 -3.18 -27.52
CA PRO A 25 13.07 -4.13 -26.73
C PRO A 25 13.85 -4.55 -25.47
N ARG A 26 13.12 -4.90 -24.40
CA ARG A 26 13.72 -5.40 -23.16
C ARG A 26 14.53 -6.66 -23.45
N ARG A 27 15.86 -6.58 -23.32
CA ARG A 27 16.76 -7.72 -23.58
C ARG A 27 16.58 -8.81 -22.52
N SER A 28 16.60 -10.06 -22.97
CA SER A 28 16.50 -11.25 -22.15
C SER A 28 17.57 -12.24 -22.58
N LEU A 29 18.16 -12.96 -21.62
CA LEU A 29 19.07 -14.06 -21.90
C LEU A 29 18.32 -15.34 -22.32
N ASN A 30 17.00 -15.39 -22.11
CA ASN A 30 16.18 -16.59 -22.32
C ASN A 30 15.47 -16.62 -23.69
N THR A 31 15.45 -15.50 -24.42
CA THR A 31 14.66 -15.34 -25.66
C THR A 31 15.29 -14.33 -26.61
N THR A 32 15.10 -14.51 -27.90
CA THR A 32 15.48 -13.53 -28.93
C THR A 32 14.62 -12.25 -28.84
N PRO A 33 15.15 -11.06 -29.21
CA PRO A 33 14.56 -9.77 -28.80
C PRO A 33 13.27 -9.35 -29.50
N VAL A 34 12.89 -9.97 -30.62
CA VAL A 34 11.77 -9.51 -31.48
C VAL A 34 10.80 -10.64 -31.83
N PHE A 35 11.31 -11.81 -32.22
CA PHE A 35 10.50 -12.96 -32.59
C PHE A 35 11.16 -14.26 -32.10
N GLN A 36 10.34 -15.25 -31.76
CA GLN A 36 10.78 -16.57 -31.25
C GLN A 36 10.32 -17.71 -32.16
N VAL A 37 9.53 -17.42 -33.19
CA VAL A 37 9.09 -18.37 -34.21
C VAL A 37 9.58 -17.91 -35.57
N ALA A 38 10.24 -18.78 -36.32
CA ALA A 38 10.72 -18.51 -37.67
C ALA A 38 9.98 -19.38 -38.69
N PHE A 39 9.67 -18.81 -39.86
CA PHE A 39 9.15 -19.55 -41.00
C PHE A 39 10.02 -19.24 -42.23
N ALA A 40 10.50 -20.28 -42.90
CA ALA A 40 11.27 -20.19 -44.12
C ALA A 40 10.63 -21.07 -45.20
N PHE A 41 10.38 -20.49 -46.37
CA PHE A 41 9.96 -21.24 -47.56
C PHE A 41 11.09 -21.24 -48.59
N GLN A 42 11.68 -22.39 -48.86
CA GLN A 42 12.77 -22.57 -49.81
C GLN A 42 12.22 -23.05 -51.15
N ASN A 43 12.29 -22.19 -52.16
CA ASN A 43 11.80 -22.48 -53.52
C ASN A 43 12.96 -22.73 -54.52
N ALA A 44 14.15 -23.07 -54.02
CA ALA A 44 15.30 -23.39 -54.86
C ALA A 44 15.30 -24.89 -55.19
N PRO A 45 15.42 -25.30 -56.46
CA PRO A 45 15.46 -26.71 -56.82
C PRO A 45 16.71 -27.37 -56.22
N LYS A 46 16.52 -28.49 -55.51
CA LYS A 46 17.62 -29.40 -55.11
C LYS A 46 18.13 -30.15 -56.34
N GLU A 47 18.89 -29.49 -57.20
CA GLU A 47 19.62 -30.20 -58.26
C GLU A 47 20.85 -30.90 -57.65
N ALA A 48 20.97 -32.21 -57.86
CA ALA A 48 22.23 -32.91 -57.63
C ALA A 48 23.26 -32.35 -58.61
N ALA A 49 24.30 -31.68 -58.10
CA ALA A 49 25.38 -31.19 -58.95
C ALA A 49 26.05 -32.38 -59.65
N PRO A 50 26.10 -32.44 -61.01
CA PRO A 50 26.77 -33.52 -61.70
C PRO A 50 28.29 -33.38 -61.49
N ALA A 51 28.82 -34.10 -60.50
CA ALA A 51 30.25 -34.16 -60.23
C ALA A 51 30.88 -35.30 -61.06
N GLY A 52 31.04 -35.10 -62.36
CA GLY A 52 31.96 -35.87 -63.24
C GLY A 52 32.18 -37.36 -62.92
N GLY A 53 31.11 -38.16 -62.81
CA GLY A 53 31.19 -39.61 -62.55
C GLY A 53 31.05 -40.05 -61.08
N LEU A 54 30.71 -39.13 -60.17
CA LEU A 54 30.39 -39.41 -58.77
C LEU A 54 28.88 -39.22 -58.54
N GLU A 55 28.23 -40.17 -57.85
CA GLU A 55 26.91 -39.97 -57.25
C GLU A 55 27.07 -39.22 -55.93
N VAL A 56 26.33 -38.12 -55.77
CA VAL A 56 26.29 -37.33 -54.53
C VAL A 56 24.91 -37.51 -53.93
N GLU A 57 24.84 -38.25 -52.82
CA GLU A 57 23.63 -38.35 -52.00
C GLU A 57 23.72 -37.37 -50.82
N PRO A 58 22.62 -36.67 -50.47
CA PRO A 58 22.58 -35.86 -49.26
C PRO A 58 22.77 -36.74 -48.03
N LEU A 59 23.81 -36.48 -47.24
CA LEU A 59 24.00 -37.11 -45.94
C LEU A 59 23.28 -36.26 -44.88
N ASP A 60 22.34 -36.86 -44.15
CA ASP A 60 21.61 -36.15 -43.09
C ASP A 60 22.56 -35.89 -41.91
N ALA A 61 22.98 -34.63 -41.74
CA ALA A 61 23.88 -34.22 -40.68
C ALA A 61 23.08 -34.19 -39.36
N GLY A 62 23.11 -35.29 -38.62
CA GLY A 62 22.29 -35.58 -37.45
C GLY A 62 22.38 -34.65 -36.22
N GLU A 63 22.87 -33.42 -36.34
CA GLU A 63 22.80 -32.39 -35.30
C GLU A 63 22.18 -31.11 -35.86
N LEU A 64 20.85 -31.07 -35.91
CA LEU A 64 20.12 -29.85 -36.19
C LEU A 64 20.09 -28.97 -34.92
N ARG A 65 20.86 -27.87 -34.92
CA ARG A 65 20.73 -26.83 -33.89
C ARG A 65 19.52 -25.95 -34.17
N VAL A 66 18.62 -25.84 -33.20
CA VAL A 66 17.49 -24.90 -33.23
C VAL A 66 17.97 -23.55 -32.71
N ARG A 67 17.72 -22.47 -33.45
CA ARG A 67 18.15 -21.10 -33.10
C ARG A 67 17.07 -20.30 -32.38
N TYR A 68 15.81 -20.69 -32.57
CA TYR A 68 14.63 -20.05 -31.99
C TYR A 68 13.80 -21.07 -31.20
N ASP A 69 12.67 -20.66 -30.61
CA ASP A 69 11.80 -21.59 -29.88
C ASP A 69 11.18 -22.62 -30.86
N LEU A 70 10.78 -22.15 -32.05
CA LEU A 70 10.23 -22.96 -33.13
C LEU A 70 10.63 -22.42 -34.51
N GLU A 71 11.07 -23.30 -35.41
CA GLU A 71 11.36 -23.00 -36.81
C GLU A 71 10.61 -23.95 -37.74
N LEU A 72 9.91 -23.38 -38.72
CA LEU A 72 9.23 -24.11 -39.77
C LEU A 72 9.95 -23.86 -41.10
N HIS A 73 10.51 -24.91 -41.69
CA HIS A 73 11.18 -24.85 -42.98
C HIS A 73 10.37 -25.66 -43.98
N ALA A 74 9.82 -24.99 -44.98
CA ALA A 74 9.00 -25.59 -46.01
C ALA A 74 9.70 -25.52 -47.38
N TRP A 75 9.52 -26.52 -48.24
CA TRP A 75 10.06 -26.56 -49.60
C TRP A 75 9.10 -27.25 -50.57
N ASP A 76 9.26 -26.99 -51.87
CA ASP A 76 8.57 -27.74 -52.92
C ASP A 76 9.30 -29.07 -53.16
N GLU A 77 8.56 -30.17 -53.08
CA GLU A 77 9.03 -31.53 -53.33
C GLU A 77 8.09 -32.24 -54.30
N ALA A 78 8.41 -32.16 -55.59
CA ALA A 78 7.71 -32.86 -56.67
C ALA A 78 6.17 -32.72 -56.64
N GLY A 79 5.67 -31.50 -56.41
CA GLY A 79 4.22 -31.23 -56.35
C GLY A 79 3.58 -31.48 -54.98
N GLN A 80 4.39 -31.78 -53.96
CA GLN A 80 4.02 -31.75 -52.54
C GLN A 80 4.81 -30.64 -51.82
N ILE A 81 4.34 -30.22 -50.65
CA ILE A 81 5.09 -29.29 -49.79
C ILE A 81 5.74 -30.12 -48.68
N GLY A 82 7.06 -30.27 -48.73
CA GLY A 82 7.84 -30.82 -47.63
C GLY A 82 7.97 -29.79 -46.52
N MET A 83 7.89 -30.22 -45.25
CA MET A 83 8.01 -29.33 -44.09
C MET A 83 8.81 -29.97 -42.95
N ASN A 84 9.80 -29.23 -42.44
CA ASN A 84 10.54 -29.56 -41.23
C ASN A 84 10.15 -28.61 -40.10
N TRP A 85 9.88 -29.19 -38.93
CA TRP A 85 9.58 -28.48 -37.69
C TRP A 85 10.75 -28.69 -36.72
N LEU A 86 11.56 -27.66 -36.52
CA LEU A 86 12.65 -27.68 -35.55
C LEU A 86 12.22 -26.91 -34.30
N TYR A 87 12.36 -27.50 -33.12
CA TYR A 87 11.84 -26.91 -31.89
C TYR A 87 12.77 -27.10 -30.71
N ASN A 88 12.74 -26.14 -29.79
CA ASN A 88 13.50 -26.21 -28.55
C ASN A 88 12.89 -27.27 -27.61
N ARG A 89 13.67 -28.31 -27.28
CA ARG A 89 13.24 -29.43 -26.43
C ARG A 89 13.06 -29.05 -24.96
N ASP A 90 13.60 -27.92 -24.53
CA ASP A 90 13.38 -27.38 -23.19
C ASP A 90 11.97 -26.75 -23.07
N LEU A 91 11.32 -26.44 -24.19
CA LEU A 91 10.00 -25.79 -24.25
C LEU A 91 8.90 -26.70 -24.80
N PHE A 92 9.24 -27.58 -25.73
CA PHE A 92 8.29 -28.46 -26.40
C PHE A 92 8.75 -29.92 -26.36
N ASP A 93 7.88 -30.79 -25.90
CA ASP A 93 8.04 -32.24 -26.12
C ASP A 93 7.56 -32.65 -27.51
N HIS A 94 7.91 -33.86 -27.92
CA HIS A 94 7.59 -34.39 -29.23
C HIS A 94 6.08 -34.54 -29.46
N GLY A 95 5.32 -35.00 -28.46
CA GLY A 95 3.88 -35.21 -28.58
C GLY A 95 3.13 -33.90 -28.80
N ARG A 96 3.53 -32.84 -28.10
CA ARG A 96 3.00 -31.49 -28.27
C ARG A 96 3.24 -30.96 -29.67
N MET A 97 4.45 -31.14 -30.20
CA MET A 97 4.79 -30.70 -31.55
C MET A 97 4.05 -31.48 -32.63
N GLU A 98 3.86 -32.77 -32.45
CA GLU A 98 3.07 -33.60 -33.35
C GLU A 98 1.61 -33.13 -33.40
N ARG A 99 1.01 -32.80 -32.25
CA ARG A 99 -0.35 -32.21 -32.20
C ARG A 99 -0.41 -30.88 -32.93
N MET A 100 0.52 -29.96 -32.66
CA MET A 100 0.58 -28.66 -33.34
C MET A 100 0.74 -28.81 -34.85
N ALA A 101 1.55 -29.75 -35.32
CA ALA A 101 1.72 -30.02 -36.75
C ALA A 101 0.42 -30.52 -37.41
N ARG A 102 -0.31 -31.44 -36.76
CA ARG A 102 -1.63 -31.90 -37.26
C ARG A 102 -2.66 -30.78 -37.29
N GLN A 103 -2.71 -29.94 -36.24
CA GLN A 103 -3.59 -28.78 -36.18
C GLN A 103 -3.26 -27.79 -37.31
N TYR A 104 -1.98 -27.54 -37.57
CA TYR A 104 -1.52 -26.69 -38.67
C TYR A 104 -1.91 -27.26 -40.04
N LEU A 105 -1.70 -28.55 -40.27
CA LEU A 105 -2.13 -29.23 -41.51
C LEU A 105 -3.65 -29.08 -41.73
N ARG A 106 -4.46 -29.29 -40.69
CA ARG A 106 -5.92 -29.11 -40.78
C ARG A 106 -6.29 -27.68 -41.16
N VAL A 107 -5.61 -26.66 -40.61
CA VAL A 107 -5.83 -25.27 -41.02
C VAL A 107 -5.53 -25.07 -42.50
N LEU A 108 -4.45 -25.66 -43.02
CA LEU A 108 -4.10 -25.57 -44.44
C LEU A 108 -5.13 -26.29 -45.32
N GLU A 109 -5.55 -27.49 -44.95
CA GLU A 109 -6.56 -28.28 -45.68
C GLU A 109 -7.89 -27.53 -45.76
N GLU A 110 -8.37 -27.00 -44.64
CA GLU A 110 -9.63 -26.23 -44.55
C GLU A 110 -9.55 -24.90 -45.32
N ALA A 111 -8.42 -24.20 -45.21
CA ALA A 111 -8.20 -22.95 -45.95
C ALA A 111 -8.12 -23.19 -47.47
N ALA A 112 -7.59 -24.35 -47.90
CA ALA A 112 -7.54 -24.73 -49.31
C ALA A 112 -8.91 -25.19 -49.83
N ALA A 113 -9.67 -25.94 -49.02
CA ALA A 113 -10.99 -26.45 -49.39
C ALA A 113 -12.06 -25.35 -49.47
N GLU A 114 -12.05 -24.39 -48.52
CA GLU A 114 -13.06 -23.33 -48.46
C GLU A 114 -12.43 -21.95 -48.17
N PRO A 115 -11.80 -21.31 -49.17
CA PRO A 115 -10.99 -20.09 -48.97
C PRO A 115 -11.75 -18.87 -48.43
N ALA A 116 -13.08 -18.86 -48.56
CA ALA A 116 -13.95 -17.79 -48.06
C ALA A 116 -14.38 -17.99 -46.60
N ARG A 117 -14.07 -19.14 -45.98
CA ARG A 117 -14.39 -19.43 -44.58
C ARG A 117 -13.67 -18.44 -43.67
N ALA A 118 -14.39 -17.89 -42.69
CA ALA A 118 -13.77 -17.06 -41.67
C ALA A 118 -12.76 -17.88 -40.87
N VAL A 119 -11.53 -17.37 -40.70
CA VAL A 119 -10.45 -18.07 -39.96
C VAL A 119 -10.91 -18.53 -38.58
N GLY A 120 -11.68 -17.70 -37.89
CA GLY A 120 -12.26 -18.02 -36.59
C GLY A 120 -13.32 -19.13 -36.60
N ARG A 121 -13.66 -19.75 -37.74
CA ARG A 121 -14.58 -20.90 -37.83
C ARG A 121 -13.88 -22.23 -38.16
N ILE A 122 -12.56 -22.21 -38.36
CA ILE A 122 -11.78 -23.43 -38.59
C ILE A 122 -11.68 -24.20 -37.27
N GLU A 123 -12.10 -25.47 -37.27
CA GLU A 123 -11.99 -26.35 -36.11
C GLU A 123 -10.54 -26.84 -35.98
N LEU A 124 -9.85 -26.45 -34.91
CA LEU A 124 -8.46 -26.82 -34.70
C LEU A 124 -8.32 -28.24 -34.14
N LEU A 125 -9.24 -28.65 -33.27
CA LEU A 125 -9.18 -29.93 -32.57
C LEU A 125 -9.51 -31.09 -33.51
N CYS A 126 -8.73 -32.17 -33.44
CA CYS A 126 -9.17 -33.44 -34.01
C CYS A 126 -10.29 -34.03 -33.16
N GLU A 127 -11.05 -34.99 -33.72
CA GLU A 127 -12.16 -35.65 -33.03
C GLU A 127 -11.70 -36.33 -31.74
N GLU A 128 -10.50 -36.92 -31.74
CA GLU A 128 -9.88 -37.55 -30.57
C GLU A 128 -9.54 -36.55 -29.46
N GLU A 129 -8.85 -35.44 -29.77
CA GLU A 129 -8.51 -34.40 -28.79
C GLU A 129 -9.78 -33.75 -28.23
N ARG A 130 -10.77 -33.52 -29.10
CA ARG A 130 -12.08 -33.01 -28.71
C ARG A 130 -12.82 -33.97 -27.76
N GLY A 131 -12.85 -35.26 -28.08
CA GLY A 131 -13.44 -36.30 -27.22
C GLY A 131 -12.76 -36.38 -25.85
N ARG A 132 -11.43 -36.30 -25.79
CA ARG A 132 -10.70 -36.27 -24.51
C ARG A 132 -11.10 -35.08 -23.63
N ILE A 133 -11.15 -33.88 -24.21
CA ILE A 133 -11.44 -32.64 -23.49
C ILE A 133 -12.91 -32.58 -23.04
N LEU A 134 -13.85 -33.00 -23.90
CA LEU A 134 -15.28 -32.85 -23.64
C LEU A 134 -15.88 -34.03 -22.88
N ASP A 135 -15.39 -35.24 -23.13
CA ASP A 135 -16.00 -36.48 -22.66
C ASP A 135 -15.07 -37.23 -21.68
N ASP A 136 -13.89 -37.69 -22.10
CA ASP A 136 -13.06 -38.61 -21.28
C ASP A 136 -12.62 -37.98 -19.95
N TRP A 137 -12.07 -36.76 -19.97
CA TRP A 137 -11.65 -36.06 -18.74
C TRP A 137 -12.83 -35.56 -17.91
N ASN A 138 -14.04 -35.64 -18.46
CA ASN A 138 -15.29 -35.23 -17.85
C ASN A 138 -16.19 -36.42 -17.48
N GLU A 139 -15.68 -37.66 -17.57
CA GLU A 139 -16.37 -38.89 -17.18
C GLU A 139 -16.42 -39.04 -15.65
N THR A 140 -17.17 -38.16 -15.00
CA THR A 140 -17.26 -38.06 -13.53
C THR A 140 -18.61 -38.51 -12.98
N ALA A 141 -19.49 -39.05 -13.83
CA ALA A 141 -20.83 -39.45 -13.45
C ALA A 141 -20.80 -40.53 -12.36
N ARG A 142 -21.51 -40.25 -11.26
CA ARG A 142 -21.63 -41.14 -10.10
C ARG A 142 -23.06 -41.13 -9.60
N GLU A 143 -23.68 -42.30 -9.54
CA GLU A 143 -25.00 -42.45 -8.94
C GLU A 143 -24.92 -42.21 -7.42
N LEU A 144 -25.67 -41.23 -6.94
CA LEU A 144 -25.81 -40.90 -5.53
C LEU A 144 -27.29 -40.93 -5.12
N PRO A 145 -27.61 -41.29 -3.86
CA PRO A 145 -29.00 -41.27 -3.39
C PRO A 145 -29.58 -39.85 -3.43
N ALA A 146 -30.80 -39.73 -3.95
CA ALA A 146 -31.59 -38.50 -3.84
C ALA A 146 -31.98 -38.28 -2.37
N THR A 147 -31.41 -37.28 -1.72
CA THR A 147 -31.54 -37.04 -0.28
C THR A 147 -31.31 -35.58 0.07
N THR A 148 -31.53 -35.21 1.32
CA THR A 148 -31.15 -33.91 1.90
C THR A 148 -30.00 -34.03 2.89
N LEU A 149 -29.36 -32.90 3.21
CA LEU A 149 -28.30 -32.85 4.22
C LEU A 149 -28.79 -33.30 5.60
N ALA A 150 -30.06 -33.00 5.94
CA ALA A 150 -30.68 -33.43 7.18
C ALA A 150 -30.82 -34.95 7.24
N GLU A 151 -31.31 -35.58 6.18
CA GLU A 151 -31.43 -37.04 6.07
C GLU A 151 -30.07 -37.75 6.06
N MET A 152 -29.05 -37.16 5.42
CA MET A 152 -27.68 -37.68 5.48
C MET A 152 -27.17 -37.72 6.92
N PHE A 153 -27.35 -36.62 7.66
CA PHE A 153 -26.97 -36.54 9.06
C PHE A 153 -27.77 -37.51 9.95
N GLU A 154 -29.10 -37.61 9.75
CA GLU A 154 -29.95 -38.55 10.52
C GLU A 154 -29.56 -40.00 10.31
N ARG A 155 -29.25 -40.39 9.06
CA ARG A 155 -28.76 -41.74 8.75
C ARG A 155 -27.44 -42.02 9.46
N GLN A 156 -26.51 -41.07 9.49
CA GLN A 156 -25.25 -41.23 10.23
C GLN A 156 -25.49 -41.28 11.75
N ALA A 157 -26.35 -40.41 12.29
CA ALA A 157 -26.65 -40.37 13.71
C ALA A 157 -27.28 -41.68 14.21
N ALA A 158 -28.12 -42.31 13.39
CA ALA A 158 -28.69 -43.63 13.68
C ALA A 158 -27.64 -44.75 13.64
N GLN A 159 -26.61 -44.65 12.78
CA GLN A 159 -25.54 -45.64 12.69
C GLN A 159 -24.56 -45.58 13.87
N THR A 160 -24.29 -44.38 14.39
CA THR A 160 -23.27 -44.15 15.43
C THR A 160 -23.74 -43.25 16.57
N PRO A 161 -24.87 -43.57 17.25
CA PRO A 161 -25.55 -42.64 18.15
C PRO A 161 -24.71 -42.18 19.34
N ALA A 162 -23.89 -43.09 19.89
CA ALA A 162 -23.05 -42.81 21.06
C ALA A 162 -21.66 -42.25 20.72
N ALA A 163 -21.31 -42.09 19.44
CA ALA A 163 -20.01 -41.55 19.05
C ALA A 163 -19.98 -40.02 19.24
N PRO A 164 -18.81 -39.44 19.56
CA PRO A 164 -18.63 -37.98 19.57
C PRO A 164 -18.92 -37.39 18.18
N ALA A 165 -19.85 -36.44 18.12
CA ALA A 165 -20.14 -35.68 16.91
C ALA A 165 -19.48 -34.30 16.95
N LEU A 166 -19.50 -33.64 18.11
CA LEU A 166 -19.10 -32.26 18.26
C LEU A 166 -18.35 -32.04 19.57
N VAL A 167 -17.20 -31.39 19.53
CA VAL A 167 -16.44 -30.96 20.70
C VAL A 167 -16.27 -29.44 20.68
N TYR A 168 -16.58 -28.79 21.80
CA TYR A 168 -16.38 -27.36 22.01
C TYR A 168 -16.00 -27.10 23.47
N ASP A 169 -14.86 -26.44 23.69
CA ASP A 169 -14.36 -26.07 25.02
C ASP A 169 -14.36 -27.23 26.05
N GLY A 170 -13.93 -28.41 25.59
CA GLY A 170 -13.90 -29.63 26.40
C GLY A 170 -15.26 -30.31 26.62
N GLN A 171 -16.37 -29.70 26.17
CA GLN A 171 -17.68 -30.34 26.15
C GLN A 171 -17.85 -31.16 24.87
N GLU A 172 -18.37 -32.37 25.02
CA GLU A 172 -18.61 -33.31 23.93
C GLU A 172 -20.13 -33.53 23.79
N LEU A 173 -20.63 -33.48 22.56
CA LEU A 173 -21.97 -33.93 22.20
C LEU A 173 -21.86 -35.15 21.30
N SER A 174 -22.57 -36.21 21.67
CA SER A 174 -22.75 -37.38 20.83
C SER A 174 -23.65 -37.09 19.64
N TYR A 175 -23.61 -37.95 18.61
CA TYR A 175 -24.52 -37.86 17.46
C TYR A 175 -26.00 -37.89 17.88
N ALA A 176 -26.38 -38.72 18.86
CA ALA A 176 -27.75 -38.79 19.36
C ALA A 176 -28.17 -37.48 20.05
N GLU A 177 -27.31 -36.90 20.89
CA GLU A 177 -27.59 -35.64 21.58
C GLU A 177 -27.68 -34.46 20.62
N LEU A 178 -26.75 -34.37 19.66
CA LEU A 178 -26.76 -33.33 18.64
C LEU A 178 -28.02 -33.42 17.78
N ASN A 179 -28.38 -34.63 17.34
CA ASN A 179 -29.60 -34.88 16.57
C ASN A 179 -30.86 -34.52 17.35
N GLY A 180 -30.94 -34.95 18.62
CA GLY A 180 -32.09 -34.66 19.47
C GLY A 180 -32.26 -33.16 19.74
N ARG A 181 -31.18 -32.42 19.99
CA ARG A 181 -31.22 -30.95 20.14
C ARG A 181 -31.69 -30.27 18.86
N ALA A 182 -31.19 -30.69 17.70
CA ALA A 182 -31.59 -30.14 16.41
C ALA A 182 -33.08 -30.44 16.10
N ASN A 183 -33.57 -31.64 16.42
CA ASN A 183 -34.97 -32.01 16.25
C ASN A 183 -35.92 -31.14 17.09
N ARG A 184 -35.57 -30.91 18.37
CA ARG A 184 -36.34 -30.04 19.27
C ARG A 184 -36.49 -28.63 18.71
N LEU A 185 -35.38 -28.04 18.24
CA LEU A 185 -35.39 -26.70 17.65
C LEU A 185 -36.14 -26.69 16.31
N ALA A 186 -35.98 -27.70 15.46
CA ALA A 186 -36.68 -27.82 14.18
C ALA A 186 -38.22 -27.80 14.34
N ARG A 187 -38.75 -28.44 15.39
CA ARG A 187 -40.20 -28.41 15.70
C ARG A 187 -40.68 -27.00 16.02
N GLN A 188 -39.89 -26.22 16.75
CA GLN A 188 -40.22 -24.84 17.03
C GLN A 188 -40.17 -23.98 15.77
N LEU A 189 -39.16 -24.16 14.93
CA LEU A 189 -39.05 -23.46 13.64
C LEU A 189 -40.23 -23.76 12.71
N ARG A 190 -40.71 -25.01 12.66
CA ARG A 190 -41.93 -25.34 11.89
C ARG A 190 -43.17 -24.59 12.38
N ARG A 191 -43.35 -24.43 13.71
CA ARG A 191 -44.45 -23.61 14.25
C ARG A 191 -44.33 -22.14 13.91
N MET A 192 -43.12 -21.67 13.64
CA MET A 192 -42.85 -20.32 13.17
C MET A 192 -43.04 -20.15 11.66
N GLY A 193 -43.42 -21.22 10.94
CA GLY A 193 -43.67 -21.21 9.50
C GLY A 193 -42.47 -21.58 8.64
N VAL A 194 -41.38 -22.11 9.23
CA VAL A 194 -40.23 -22.60 8.45
C VAL A 194 -40.60 -23.91 7.77
N GLY A 195 -40.35 -23.98 6.45
CA GLY A 195 -40.56 -25.14 5.60
C GLY A 195 -39.76 -25.01 4.29
N PRO A 196 -40.05 -25.83 3.26
CA PRO A 196 -39.34 -25.79 1.97
C PRO A 196 -39.25 -24.38 1.38
N GLU A 197 -38.08 -24.04 0.84
CA GLU A 197 -37.78 -22.73 0.22
C GLU A 197 -37.82 -21.52 1.17
N VAL A 198 -38.05 -21.69 2.47
CA VAL A 198 -38.09 -20.59 3.43
C VAL A 198 -36.67 -20.26 3.92
N PRO A 199 -36.15 -19.04 3.66
CA PRO A 199 -34.85 -18.61 4.16
C PRO A 199 -34.92 -18.23 5.65
N VAL A 200 -33.92 -18.67 6.41
CA VAL A 200 -33.83 -18.42 7.86
C VAL A 200 -32.47 -17.81 8.18
N GLY A 201 -32.48 -16.58 8.70
CA GLY A 201 -31.26 -15.88 9.11
C GLY A 201 -30.65 -16.50 10.38
N LEU A 202 -29.36 -16.79 10.36
CA LEU A 202 -28.62 -17.33 11.49
C LEU A 202 -27.52 -16.35 11.93
N LEU A 203 -27.84 -15.49 12.92
CA LEU A 203 -26.89 -14.56 13.54
C LEU A 203 -26.39 -15.15 14.86
N LEU A 204 -25.39 -16.01 14.79
CA LEU A 204 -24.92 -16.79 15.93
C LEU A 204 -23.39 -16.78 16.03
N GLU A 205 -22.89 -16.75 17.26
CA GLU A 205 -21.47 -17.01 17.52
C GLU A 205 -21.14 -18.50 17.40
N ARG A 206 -19.86 -18.79 17.12
CA ARG A 206 -19.35 -20.17 17.07
C ARG A 206 -19.59 -20.86 18.41
N SER A 207 -20.50 -21.82 18.40
CA SER A 207 -20.95 -22.55 19.58
C SER A 207 -21.64 -23.85 19.13
N PRO A 208 -21.90 -24.80 20.06
CA PRO A 208 -22.75 -25.94 19.75
C PRO A 208 -24.13 -25.55 19.24
N ASP A 209 -24.69 -24.44 19.74
CA ASP A 209 -26.00 -23.96 19.32
C ASP A 209 -26.01 -23.47 17.86
N MET A 210 -24.86 -23.02 17.31
CA MET A 210 -24.71 -22.71 15.88
C MET A 210 -24.93 -23.95 15.02
N VAL A 211 -24.29 -25.07 15.35
CA VAL A 211 -24.41 -26.34 14.62
C VAL A 211 -25.81 -26.94 14.79
N VAL A 212 -26.36 -26.89 16.00
CA VAL A 212 -27.75 -27.28 16.29
C VAL A 212 -28.73 -26.47 15.43
N SER A 213 -28.52 -25.15 15.33
CA SER A 213 -29.40 -24.26 14.56
C SER A 213 -29.33 -24.54 13.06
N LEU A 214 -28.13 -24.72 12.51
CA LEU A 214 -27.94 -25.12 11.11
C LEU A 214 -28.71 -26.41 10.79
N LEU A 215 -28.52 -27.46 11.59
CA LEU A 215 -29.23 -28.73 11.42
C LEU A 215 -30.75 -28.57 11.61
N ALA A 216 -31.17 -27.76 12.57
CA ALA A 216 -32.58 -27.53 12.86
C ALA A 216 -33.31 -26.83 11.70
N VAL A 217 -32.69 -25.84 11.04
CA VAL A 217 -33.25 -25.20 9.85
C VAL A 217 -33.45 -26.24 8.73
N LEU A 218 -32.42 -27.04 8.45
CA LEU A 218 -32.48 -28.07 7.42
C LEU A 218 -33.55 -29.14 7.73
N LYS A 219 -33.66 -29.57 8.99
CA LYS A 219 -34.68 -30.53 9.46
C LYS A 219 -36.09 -29.94 9.43
N ALA A 220 -36.24 -28.64 9.70
CA ALA A 220 -37.51 -27.94 9.52
C ALA A 220 -37.92 -27.89 8.04
N GLY A 221 -36.96 -27.98 7.12
CA GLY A 221 -37.11 -27.93 5.66
C GLY A 221 -36.71 -26.59 5.06
N GLY A 222 -36.23 -25.64 5.87
CA GLY A 222 -35.80 -24.32 5.40
C GLY A 222 -34.38 -24.29 4.88
N ALA A 223 -34.00 -23.14 4.32
CA ALA A 223 -32.64 -22.85 3.89
C ALA A 223 -31.99 -21.87 4.86
N TYR A 224 -30.79 -22.18 5.37
CA TYR A 224 -30.13 -21.25 6.28
C TYR A 224 -29.40 -20.14 5.52
N VAL A 225 -29.41 -18.94 6.11
CA VAL A 225 -28.68 -17.75 5.66
C VAL A 225 -27.71 -17.38 6.76
N PRO A 226 -26.41 -17.71 6.65
CA PRO A 226 -25.45 -17.44 7.69
C PRO A 226 -25.15 -15.94 7.76
N LEU A 227 -25.20 -15.39 8.97
CA LEU A 227 -24.95 -13.99 9.29
C LEU A 227 -23.80 -13.94 10.31
N ASP A 228 -22.57 -13.78 9.83
CA ASP A 228 -21.39 -13.74 10.71
C ASP A 228 -21.41 -12.49 11.60
N PRO A 229 -21.42 -12.63 12.94
CA PRO A 229 -21.41 -11.47 13.85
C PRO A 229 -20.18 -10.55 13.69
N GLU A 230 -19.13 -11.00 12.98
CA GLU A 230 -17.97 -10.16 12.64
C GLU A 230 -18.28 -9.15 11.52
N TYR A 231 -19.40 -9.27 10.82
CA TYR A 231 -19.78 -8.34 9.76
C TYR A 231 -20.40 -7.05 10.33
N PRO A 232 -20.21 -5.89 9.66
CA PRO A 232 -20.83 -4.65 10.09
C PRO A 232 -22.35 -4.73 10.06
N ARG A 233 -22.99 -3.95 10.95
CA ARG A 233 -24.44 -3.91 11.12
C ARG A 233 -25.21 -3.66 9.82
N GLU A 234 -24.72 -2.73 9.01
CA GLU A 234 -25.28 -2.39 7.69
C GLU A 234 -25.31 -3.60 6.76
N ARG A 235 -24.22 -4.37 6.74
CA ARG A 235 -24.09 -5.56 5.88
C ARG A 235 -24.99 -6.69 6.36
N LEU A 236 -25.03 -6.94 7.66
CA LEU A 236 -25.90 -7.95 8.27
C LEU A 236 -27.38 -7.66 8.01
N SER A 237 -27.78 -6.40 8.18
CA SER A 237 -29.14 -5.95 7.92
C SER A 237 -29.51 -6.11 6.43
N PHE A 238 -28.61 -5.70 5.52
CA PHE A 238 -28.81 -5.88 4.09
C PHE A 238 -28.97 -7.36 3.70
N MET A 239 -28.10 -8.25 4.20
CA MET A 239 -28.18 -9.68 3.89
C MET A 239 -29.49 -10.31 4.39
N LEU A 240 -29.94 -9.92 5.58
CA LEU A 240 -31.20 -10.40 6.16
C LEU A 240 -32.41 -9.93 5.34
N GLU A 241 -32.42 -8.65 4.93
CA GLU A 241 -33.48 -8.05 4.12
C GLU A 241 -33.51 -8.62 2.69
N ASP A 242 -32.36 -8.66 2.00
CA ASP A 242 -32.25 -9.19 0.63
C ASP A 242 -32.59 -10.67 0.57
N ALA A 243 -32.27 -11.43 1.63
CA ALA A 243 -32.66 -12.83 1.77
C ALA A 243 -34.19 -13.03 1.85
N GLY A 244 -34.94 -11.99 2.25
CA GLY A 244 -36.36 -12.12 2.56
C GLY A 244 -36.61 -13.11 3.70
N ALA A 245 -35.68 -13.20 4.66
CA ALA A 245 -35.76 -14.20 5.74
C ALA A 245 -36.98 -13.94 6.64
N SER A 246 -37.82 -14.95 6.84
CA SER A 246 -39.03 -14.84 7.65
C SER A 246 -38.76 -15.02 9.15
N VAL A 247 -37.65 -15.67 9.48
CA VAL A 247 -37.21 -15.95 10.86
C VAL A 247 -35.73 -15.59 11.00
N LEU A 248 -35.38 -14.96 12.12
CA LEU A 248 -34.00 -14.70 12.55
C LEU A 248 -33.72 -15.48 13.82
N LEU A 249 -32.85 -16.49 13.77
CA LEU A 249 -32.31 -17.14 14.96
C LEU A 249 -31.06 -16.40 15.40
N THR A 250 -31.03 -16.02 16.68
CA THR A 250 -29.93 -15.23 17.24
C THR A 250 -29.78 -15.47 18.75
N GLN A 251 -28.70 -14.94 19.32
CA GLN A 251 -28.53 -14.75 20.76
C GLN A 251 -28.99 -13.34 21.15
N GLN A 252 -29.43 -13.16 22.40
CA GLN A 252 -29.98 -11.88 22.88
C GLN A 252 -28.99 -10.73 22.73
N HIS A 253 -27.69 -10.95 23.00
CA HIS A 253 -26.67 -9.91 22.94
C HIS A 253 -26.27 -9.52 21.52
N LEU A 254 -26.61 -10.32 20.50
CA LEU A 254 -26.28 -10.04 19.10
C LEU A 254 -27.35 -9.23 18.38
N LEU A 255 -28.51 -9.01 18.99
CA LEU A 255 -29.63 -8.32 18.35
C LEU A 255 -29.32 -6.88 17.91
N GLU A 256 -28.41 -6.20 18.62
CA GLU A 256 -28.00 -4.85 18.28
C GLU A 256 -27.17 -4.78 16.99
N LEU A 257 -26.63 -5.91 16.53
CA LEU A 257 -25.84 -6.02 15.28
C LEU A 257 -26.71 -6.03 14.02
N VAL A 258 -28.03 -6.00 14.14
CA VAL A 258 -28.96 -5.84 13.01
C VAL A 258 -29.89 -4.66 13.27
N ARG A 259 -30.44 -4.08 12.20
CA ARG A 259 -31.55 -3.13 12.31
C ARG A 259 -32.84 -3.87 12.61
N GLU A 260 -33.84 -3.16 13.13
CA GLU A 260 -35.18 -3.74 13.29
C GLU A 260 -35.67 -4.25 11.93
N SER A 261 -36.09 -5.52 11.90
CA SER A 261 -36.51 -6.20 10.68
C SER A 261 -37.91 -6.78 10.85
N THR A 262 -38.56 -7.14 9.74
CA THR A 262 -39.85 -7.84 9.76
C THR A 262 -39.73 -9.32 10.09
N ALA A 263 -38.51 -9.86 10.18
CA ALA A 263 -38.27 -11.26 10.50
C ALA A 263 -38.69 -11.54 11.95
N ARG A 264 -39.34 -12.69 12.17
CA ARG A 264 -39.68 -13.12 13.52
C ARG A 264 -38.40 -13.57 14.23
N VAL A 265 -38.01 -12.83 15.27
CA VAL A 265 -36.81 -13.11 16.06
C VAL A 265 -37.05 -14.31 16.99
N PHE A 266 -36.13 -15.27 16.98
CA PHE A 266 -36.06 -16.39 17.92
C PHE A 266 -34.73 -16.35 18.68
N ARG A 267 -34.79 -16.20 20.00
CA ARG A 267 -33.60 -16.06 20.85
C ARG A 267 -33.25 -17.40 21.48
N ILE A 268 -32.24 -18.06 20.95
CA ILE A 268 -31.90 -19.44 21.33
C ILE A 268 -31.47 -19.59 22.80
N ASP A 269 -30.91 -18.54 23.38
CA ASP A 269 -30.46 -18.44 24.76
C ASP A 269 -31.62 -18.16 25.74
N ALA A 270 -32.54 -17.28 25.37
CA ALA A 270 -33.71 -16.93 26.19
C ALA A 270 -34.81 -18.00 26.16
N GLU A 271 -34.96 -18.73 25.05
CA GLU A 271 -36.08 -19.67 24.83
C GLU A 271 -35.66 -21.15 25.00
N ARG A 272 -34.48 -21.40 25.61
CA ARG A 272 -33.89 -22.74 25.76
C ARG A 272 -34.81 -23.74 26.45
N GLU A 273 -35.53 -23.32 27.49
CA GLU A 273 -36.48 -24.19 28.22
C GLU A 273 -37.68 -24.60 27.36
N GLU A 274 -38.17 -23.70 26.49
CA GLU A 274 -39.30 -24.00 25.60
C GLU A 274 -38.91 -25.01 24.52
N VAL A 275 -37.69 -24.89 23.98
CA VAL A 275 -37.12 -25.85 23.04
C VAL A 275 -36.88 -27.19 23.73
N ALA A 276 -36.38 -27.21 24.96
CA ALA A 276 -36.12 -28.44 25.71
C ALA A 276 -37.40 -29.29 25.95
N ARG A 277 -38.58 -28.65 26.04
CA ARG A 277 -39.88 -29.35 26.17
C ARG A 277 -40.36 -30.05 24.90
N GLN A 278 -39.69 -29.84 23.76
CA GLN A 278 -40.05 -30.49 22.50
C GLN A 278 -39.58 -31.95 22.47
N SER A 279 -40.26 -32.78 21.65
CA SER A 279 -39.78 -34.13 21.33
C SER A 279 -38.47 -34.07 20.55
N ASP A 280 -37.53 -34.93 20.89
CA ASP A 280 -36.25 -35.12 20.21
C ASP A 280 -36.26 -36.20 19.12
N GLU A 281 -37.42 -36.82 18.85
CA GLU A 281 -37.58 -37.75 17.73
C GLU A 281 -37.40 -37.02 16.38
N ASN A 282 -36.94 -37.75 15.36
CA ASN A 282 -36.81 -37.20 14.01
C ASN A 282 -38.16 -36.70 13.48
N LEU A 283 -38.12 -35.68 12.63
CA LEU A 283 -39.30 -35.14 11.97
C LEU A 283 -39.35 -35.70 10.55
N GLU A 284 -40.55 -35.99 10.03
CA GLU A 284 -40.71 -36.21 8.59
C GLU A 284 -40.31 -34.92 7.85
N GLY A 285 -39.28 -34.99 7.01
CA GLY A 285 -38.76 -33.86 6.24
C GLY A 285 -39.79 -33.31 5.26
N GLY A 286 -39.85 -31.97 5.13
CA GLY A 286 -40.70 -31.31 4.13
C GLY A 286 -39.97 -30.99 2.82
N ALA A 287 -38.64 -30.92 2.84
CA ALA A 287 -37.80 -30.52 1.71
C ALA A 287 -37.27 -31.73 0.94
N GLY A 288 -37.14 -31.60 -0.38
CA GLY A 288 -36.50 -32.56 -1.27
C GLY A 288 -35.15 -32.08 -1.82
N PRO A 289 -34.48 -32.89 -2.67
CA PRO A 289 -33.14 -32.61 -3.19
C PRO A 289 -33.01 -31.30 -3.99
N GLU A 290 -34.07 -30.87 -4.67
CA GLU A 290 -34.08 -29.64 -5.49
C GLU A 290 -34.42 -28.38 -4.69
N ASN A 291 -34.75 -28.53 -3.41
CA ASN A 291 -34.99 -27.40 -2.53
C ASN A 291 -33.67 -26.78 -2.05
N LEU A 292 -33.75 -25.50 -1.67
CA LEU A 292 -32.60 -24.76 -1.15
C LEU A 292 -32.11 -25.37 0.18
N ALA A 293 -30.81 -25.63 0.25
CA ALA A 293 -30.12 -25.98 1.49
C ALA A 293 -29.62 -24.72 2.22
N TYR A 294 -29.08 -23.76 1.48
CA TYR A 294 -28.53 -22.53 2.04
C TYR A 294 -28.46 -21.39 1.01
N VAL A 295 -28.34 -20.17 1.54
CA VAL A 295 -28.01 -18.97 0.77
C VAL A 295 -26.75 -18.35 1.36
N ILE A 296 -25.63 -18.45 0.63
CA ILE A 296 -24.34 -17.86 1.05
C ILE A 296 -24.06 -16.64 0.19
N TYR A 297 -23.75 -15.51 0.84
CA TYR A 297 -23.44 -14.26 0.13
C TYR A 297 -21.97 -14.18 -0.27
N THR A 298 -21.74 -13.66 -1.48
CA THR A 298 -20.41 -13.36 -2.03
C THR A 298 -20.29 -11.87 -2.35
N SER A 299 -19.08 -11.35 -2.55
CA SER A 299 -18.85 -9.98 -3.02
C SER A 299 -19.46 -9.77 -4.42
N GLY A 300 -20.07 -8.61 -4.68
CA GLY A 300 -20.72 -8.34 -5.97
C GLY A 300 -20.09 -7.19 -6.75
N SER A 301 -19.95 -7.37 -8.06
CA SER A 301 -19.37 -6.37 -8.99
C SER A 301 -20.16 -5.06 -9.06
N THR A 302 -21.45 -5.07 -8.71
CA THR A 302 -22.29 -3.87 -8.62
C THR A 302 -22.13 -3.12 -7.28
N GLY A 303 -21.22 -3.59 -6.42
CA GLY A 303 -20.96 -3.04 -5.09
C GLY A 303 -21.96 -3.39 -4.00
N ARG A 304 -22.72 -4.47 -4.18
CA ARG A 304 -23.55 -5.08 -3.12
C ARG A 304 -23.34 -6.60 -3.11
N PRO A 305 -23.36 -7.25 -1.93
CA PRO A 305 -23.24 -8.70 -1.85
C PRO A 305 -24.32 -9.44 -2.65
N ASN A 306 -23.97 -10.59 -3.24
CA ASN A 306 -24.89 -11.44 -4.00
C ASN A 306 -25.12 -12.78 -3.28
N GLY A 307 -26.37 -13.10 -2.94
CA GLY A 307 -26.74 -14.39 -2.35
C GLY A 307 -26.74 -15.51 -3.38
N VAL A 308 -25.94 -16.55 -3.18
CA VAL A 308 -25.88 -17.75 -4.04
C VAL A 308 -26.85 -18.81 -3.52
N LEU A 309 -27.76 -19.26 -4.38
CA LEU A 309 -28.85 -20.18 -4.05
C LEU A 309 -28.45 -21.64 -4.27
N MET A 310 -28.07 -22.36 -3.21
CA MET A 310 -27.61 -23.75 -3.33
C MET A 310 -28.71 -24.78 -3.01
N HIS A 311 -28.83 -25.81 -3.85
CA HIS A 311 -29.74 -26.95 -3.64
C HIS A 311 -29.15 -28.01 -2.73
N HIS A 312 -30.02 -28.82 -2.13
CA HIS A 312 -29.63 -30.01 -1.42
C HIS A 312 -28.85 -31.00 -2.30
N SER A 313 -29.27 -31.24 -3.55
CA SER A 313 -28.60 -32.17 -4.47
C SER A 313 -27.13 -31.81 -4.70
N GLY A 314 -26.82 -30.53 -4.98
CA GLY A 314 -25.45 -30.04 -5.11
C GLY A 314 -24.65 -30.12 -3.82
N ALA A 315 -25.25 -29.74 -2.68
CA ALA A 315 -24.59 -29.83 -1.38
C ALA A 315 -24.32 -31.27 -0.94
N CYS A 316 -25.25 -32.19 -1.19
CA CYS A 316 -25.09 -33.62 -0.91
C CYS A 316 -24.02 -34.25 -1.82
N ASN A 317 -23.95 -33.87 -3.09
CA ASN A 317 -22.87 -34.28 -3.99
C ASN A 317 -21.49 -33.86 -3.46
N LEU A 318 -21.37 -32.60 -3.01
CA LEU A 318 -20.16 -32.08 -2.35
C LEU A 318 -19.79 -32.89 -1.10
N VAL A 319 -20.78 -33.26 -0.28
CA VAL A 319 -20.52 -34.03 0.93
C VAL A 319 -20.04 -35.44 0.59
N GLU A 320 -20.72 -36.17 -0.29
CA GLU A 320 -20.33 -37.54 -0.66
C GLU A 320 -18.94 -37.58 -1.30
N GLN A 321 -18.64 -36.68 -2.25
CA GLN A 321 -17.31 -36.61 -2.84
C GLN A 321 -16.25 -36.17 -1.82
N GLY A 322 -16.57 -35.22 -0.94
CA GLY A 322 -15.64 -34.72 0.08
C GLY A 322 -15.26 -35.82 1.06
N ARG A 323 -16.22 -36.61 1.52
CA ARG A 323 -15.96 -37.77 2.39
C ARG A 323 -15.04 -38.79 1.76
N ALA A 324 -15.25 -39.09 0.48
CA ALA A 324 -14.43 -40.04 -0.27
C ALA A 324 -13.00 -39.51 -0.52
N LEU A 325 -12.87 -38.28 -1.04
CA LEU A 325 -11.58 -37.66 -1.36
C LEU A 325 -10.68 -37.51 -0.13
N LEU A 326 -11.29 -37.09 0.98
CA LEU A 326 -10.61 -36.87 2.26
C LEU A 326 -10.44 -38.16 3.07
N GLY A 327 -11.06 -39.28 2.67
CA GLY A 327 -11.03 -40.53 3.44
C GLY A 327 -11.61 -40.38 4.85
N LEU A 328 -12.65 -39.55 5.03
CA LEU A 328 -13.23 -39.31 6.35
C LEU A 328 -14.02 -40.51 6.85
N GLY A 329 -13.91 -40.78 8.15
CA GLY A 329 -14.64 -41.83 8.84
C GLY A 329 -14.77 -41.58 10.34
N ARG A 330 -15.19 -42.61 11.08
CA ARG A 330 -15.48 -42.53 12.53
C ARG A 330 -14.29 -42.16 13.41
N GLN A 331 -13.07 -42.35 12.92
CA GLN A 331 -11.85 -42.01 13.64
C GLN A 331 -11.35 -40.61 13.29
N SER A 332 -11.91 -39.97 12.26
CA SER A 332 -11.45 -38.68 11.81
C SER A 332 -11.83 -37.57 12.79
N ARG A 333 -10.91 -36.63 12.96
CA ARG A 333 -11.03 -35.47 13.85
C ARG A 333 -10.81 -34.22 13.02
N VAL A 334 -11.88 -33.47 12.80
CA VAL A 334 -11.91 -32.37 11.83
C VAL A 334 -12.11 -31.05 12.57
N PRO A 335 -11.22 -30.06 12.46
CA PRO A 335 -11.48 -28.75 13.02
C PRO A 335 -12.43 -27.98 12.11
N HIS A 336 -13.35 -27.24 12.72
CA HIS A 336 -14.12 -26.22 12.02
C HIS A 336 -13.38 -24.89 12.16
N LEU A 337 -12.70 -24.47 11.09
CA LEU A 337 -11.90 -23.25 11.07
C LEU A 337 -12.46 -22.20 10.13
N SER A 338 -13.18 -22.55 9.07
CA SER A 338 -13.76 -21.56 8.15
C SER A 338 -14.87 -20.75 8.83
N SER A 339 -15.07 -19.49 8.42
CA SER A 339 -16.30 -18.76 8.81
C SER A 339 -17.50 -19.55 8.28
N PHE A 340 -18.58 -19.64 9.05
CA PHE A 340 -19.80 -20.33 8.62
C PHE A 340 -20.60 -19.51 7.59
N SER A 341 -20.21 -18.25 7.34
CA SER A 341 -20.67 -17.45 6.20
C SER A 341 -19.80 -17.62 4.95
N PHE A 342 -18.76 -18.47 5.01
CA PHE A 342 -17.95 -18.88 3.87
C PHE A 342 -18.26 -20.34 3.53
N ASP A 343 -18.44 -20.64 2.25
CA ASP A 343 -18.92 -21.94 1.76
C ASP A 343 -18.00 -23.13 2.10
N ALA A 344 -16.70 -22.93 2.26
CA ALA A 344 -15.78 -23.96 2.76
C ALA A 344 -16.23 -24.57 4.11
N SER A 345 -16.99 -23.82 4.93
CA SER A 345 -17.61 -24.36 6.15
C SER A 345 -18.55 -25.53 5.89
N VAL A 346 -19.23 -25.57 4.73
CA VAL A 346 -20.17 -26.63 4.37
C VAL A 346 -19.43 -27.96 4.23
N LEU A 347 -18.25 -27.94 3.62
CA LEU A 347 -17.37 -29.10 3.54
C LEU A 347 -16.91 -29.56 4.93
N GLU A 348 -16.36 -28.65 5.73
CA GLU A 348 -15.89 -28.96 7.09
C GLU A 348 -17.00 -29.58 7.96
N LEU A 349 -18.19 -28.98 7.96
CA LEU A 349 -19.33 -29.38 8.78
C LEU A 349 -19.94 -30.70 8.28
N PHE A 350 -20.43 -30.73 7.04
CA PHE A 350 -21.28 -31.82 6.58
C PHE A 350 -20.51 -33.03 6.07
N ALA A 351 -19.26 -32.88 5.60
CA ALA A 351 -18.43 -34.06 5.33
C ALA A 351 -17.98 -34.75 6.62
N ALA A 352 -17.66 -34.00 7.69
CA ALA A 352 -17.36 -34.57 8.99
C ALA A 352 -18.59 -35.24 9.61
N LEU A 353 -19.70 -34.50 9.75
CA LEU A 353 -20.94 -34.99 10.36
C LEU A 353 -21.62 -36.09 9.53
N GLY A 354 -21.44 -36.09 8.21
CA GLY A 354 -21.84 -37.20 7.38
C GLY A 354 -21.04 -38.46 7.70
N SER A 355 -19.73 -38.34 7.99
CA SER A 355 -18.77 -39.46 8.13
C SER A 355 -18.78 -40.22 9.44
N GLY A 356 -19.54 -39.76 10.42
CA GLY A 356 -19.38 -40.23 11.79
C GLY A 356 -18.11 -39.69 12.45
N ALA A 357 -17.44 -38.72 11.82
CA ALA A 357 -16.25 -38.06 12.35
C ALA A 357 -16.63 -37.12 13.51
N CYS A 358 -15.63 -36.74 14.32
CA CYS A 358 -15.81 -35.73 15.36
C CYS A 358 -15.38 -34.35 14.86
N LEU A 359 -16.29 -33.37 14.96
CA LEU A 359 -16.06 -31.98 14.60
C LEU A 359 -15.58 -31.18 15.83
N TYR A 360 -14.46 -30.47 15.70
CA TYR A 360 -13.90 -29.63 16.75
C TYR A 360 -14.16 -28.15 16.47
N LEU A 361 -14.97 -27.51 17.30
CA LEU A 361 -15.25 -26.08 17.22
C LEU A 361 -14.23 -25.29 18.04
N THR A 362 -13.86 -24.12 17.54
CA THR A 362 -13.08 -23.12 18.29
C THR A 362 -13.87 -21.82 18.41
N GLY A 363 -13.81 -21.23 19.60
CA GLY A 363 -14.34 -19.88 19.82
C GLY A 363 -13.54 -18.85 19.02
N ARG A 364 -14.11 -17.65 18.82
CA ARG A 364 -13.54 -16.59 17.99
C ARG A 364 -12.07 -16.26 18.32
N GLU A 365 -11.80 -15.92 19.58
CA GLU A 365 -10.44 -15.53 20.03
C GLU A 365 -9.41 -16.66 19.85
N GLN A 366 -9.85 -17.91 20.04
CA GLN A 366 -9.01 -19.08 19.88
C GLN A 366 -8.69 -19.32 18.40
N ARG A 367 -9.69 -19.19 17.51
CA ARG A 367 -9.51 -19.34 16.05
C ARG A 367 -8.49 -18.35 15.52
N LEU A 368 -8.59 -17.07 15.90
CA LEU A 368 -7.72 -15.99 15.40
C LEU A 368 -6.27 -16.05 15.92
N SER A 369 -5.96 -16.97 16.83
CA SER A 369 -4.62 -17.17 17.39
C SER A 369 -3.98 -18.43 16.79
N PRO A 370 -2.95 -18.29 15.93
CA PRO A 370 -2.21 -19.44 15.41
C PRO A 370 -1.68 -20.37 16.50
N GLY A 371 -1.29 -19.80 17.66
CA GLY A 371 -0.85 -20.58 18.81
C GLY A 371 -1.95 -21.47 19.39
N HIS A 372 -3.18 -20.96 19.54
CA HIS A 372 -4.30 -21.77 20.01
C HIS A 372 -4.73 -22.83 18.99
N VAL A 373 -4.71 -22.50 17.70
CA VAL A 373 -5.03 -23.46 16.62
C VAL A 373 -4.00 -24.59 16.55
N ASN A 374 -2.71 -24.27 16.67
CA ASN A 374 -1.65 -25.27 16.77
C ASN A 374 -1.79 -26.14 18.04
N GLU A 375 -2.13 -25.54 19.17
CA GLU A 375 -2.36 -26.27 20.42
C GLU A 375 -3.56 -27.21 20.31
N LEU A 376 -4.65 -26.78 19.69
CA LEU A 376 -5.81 -27.63 19.39
C LEU A 376 -5.39 -28.82 18.52
N ALA A 377 -4.65 -28.56 17.44
CA ALA A 377 -4.19 -29.60 16.53
C ALA A 377 -3.39 -30.69 17.22
N ARG A 378 -2.44 -30.28 18.07
CA ARG A 378 -1.59 -31.16 18.86
C ARG A 378 -2.35 -31.91 19.95
N ARG A 379 -3.16 -31.19 20.75
CA ARG A 379 -3.88 -31.75 21.90
C ARG A 379 -4.97 -32.72 21.47
N GLU A 380 -5.76 -32.34 20.47
CA GLU A 380 -6.88 -33.14 20.00
C GLU A 380 -6.50 -34.16 18.92
N ARG A 381 -5.25 -34.11 18.44
CA ARG A 381 -4.71 -35.00 17.40
C ARG A 381 -5.57 -34.97 16.13
N LEU A 382 -5.78 -33.77 15.59
CA LEU A 382 -6.59 -33.57 14.39
C LEU A 382 -6.03 -34.36 13.20
N THR A 383 -6.90 -35.03 12.45
CA THR A 383 -6.51 -35.99 11.39
C THR A 383 -6.80 -35.49 9.99
N ALA A 384 -7.78 -34.59 9.83
CA ALA A 384 -8.12 -33.98 8.56
C ALA A 384 -8.45 -32.51 8.75
N ALA A 385 -8.02 -31.64 7.84
CA ALA A 385 -8.29 -30.21 7.93
C ALA A 385 -8.45 -29.56 6.56
N VAL A 386 -9.22 -28.47 6.52
CA VAL A 386 -9.22 -27.51 5.42
C VAL A 386 -8.44 -26.29 5.88
N LEU A 387 -7.27 -26.00 5.29
CA LEU A 387 -6.48 -24.82 5.59
C LEU A 387 -6.25 -23.99 4.33
N LEU A 388 -6.65 -22.74 4.39
CA LEU A 388 -6.34 -21.77 3.35
C LEU A 388 -4.84 -21.44 3.38
N PRO A 389 -4.22 -21.04 2.24
CA PRO A 389 -2.81 -20.65 2.21
C PRO A 389 -2.42 -19.58 3.25
N ALA A 390 -3.31 -18.63 3.57
CA ALA A 390 -3.10 -17.67 4.65
C ALA A 390 -2.90 -18.35 6.03
N TRP A 391 -3.69 -19.38 6.36
CA TRP A 391 -3.51 -20.18 7.57
C TRP A 391 -2.22 -20.98 7.53
N MET A 392 -1.91 -21.60 6.39
CA MET A 392 -0.69 -22.40 6.21
C MET A 392 0.60 -21.59 6.42
N ARG A 393 0.59 -20.29 6.10
CA ARG A 393 1.70 -19.37 6.39
C ARG A 393 1.83 -19.09 7.89
N ALA A 394 0.71 -18.86 8.57
CA ALA A 394 0.67 -18.45 9.97
C ALA A 394 0.88 -19.61 10.96
N LEU A 395 0.51 -20.83 10.60
CA LEU A 395 0.58 -22.02 11.45
C LEU A 395 1.94 -22.72 11.34
N ASP A 396 2.21 -23.58 12.33
CA ASP A 396 3.42 -24.41 12.39
C ASP A 396 3.04 -25.85 12.09
N GLU A 397 3.38 -26.33 10.89
CA GLU A 397 3.08 -27.67 10.37
C GLU A 397 3.60 -28.81 11.25
N ARG A 398 4.61 -28.52 12.09
CA ARG A 398 5.20 -29.47 13.04
C ARG A 398 4.28 -29.77 14.21
N GLN A 399 3.31 -28.89 14.50
CA GLN A 399 2.30 -29.11 15.54
C GLN A 399 1.14 -29.99 15.04
N TRP A 400 1.13 -30.34 13.75
CA TRP A 400 0.07 -31.10 13.08
C TRP A 400 0.53 -32.52 12.70
N GLU A 401 1.24 -33.21 13.59
CA GLU A 401 1.84 -34.53 13.30
C GLU A 401 0.79 -35.64 13.05
N SER A 402 -0.40 -35.52 13.64
CA SER A 402 -1.50 -36.49 13.45
C SER A 402 -2.33 -36.22 12.17
N LEU A 403 -2.01 -35.15 11.43
CA LEU A 403 -2.76 -34.77 10.23
C LEU A 403 -2.42 -35.71 9.07
N GLU A 404 -3.40 -36.49 8.62
CA GLU A 404 -3.28 -37.48 7.54
C GLU A 404 -3.60 -36.86 6.17
N VAL A 405 -4.60 -35.98 6.14
CA VAL A 405 -5.05 -35.28 4.93
C VAL A 405 -5.24 -33.80 5.18
N LEU A 406 -4.71 -32.98 4.28
CA LEU A 406 -4.89 -31.55 4.26
C LEU A 406 -5.51 -31.14 2.93
N THR A 407 -6.59 -30.35 3.01
CA THR A 407 -7.15 -29.68 1.85
C THR A 407 -6.82 -28.21 1.89
N SER A 408 -6.36 -27.68 0.76
CA SER A 408 -6.15 -26.25 0.58
C SER A 408 -6.83 -25.79 -0.69
N GLY A 409 -7.33 -24.56 -0.67
CA GLY A 409 -8.06 -23.97 -1.76
C GLY A 409 -8.41 -22.53 -1.45
N ALA A 410 -9.40 -22.00 -2.15
CA ALA A 410 -9.77 -20.58 -2.18
C ALA A 410 -8.65 -19.71 -2.77
N GLU A 411 -7.43 -19.69 -2.25
CA GLU A 411 -6.31 -18.92 -2.81
C GLU A 411 -5.37 -19.76 -3.68
N ARG A 412 -4.50 -19.11 -4.45
CA ARG A 412 -3.40 -19.77 -5.14
C ARG A 412 -2.45 -20.38 -4.08
N LEU A 413 -2.30 -21.69 -4.12
CA LEU A 413 -1.35 -22.42 -3.30
C LEU A 413 0.04 -22.31 -3.94
N SER A 414 1.03 -21.79 -3.21
CA SER A 414 2.42 -21.71 -3.69
C SER A 414 3.14 -23.05 -3.55
N ALA A 415 4.07 -23.35 -4.44
CA ALA A 415 4.93 -24.53 -4.34
C ALA A 415 5.62 -24.69 -2.98
N ASP A 416 6.12 -23.62 -2.37
CA ASP A 416 6.82 -23.68 -1.07
C ASP A 416 5.90 -24.08 0.09
N LEU A 417 4.69 -23.53 0.14
CA LEU A 417 3.68 -23.93 1.12
C LEU A 417 3.25 -25.39 0.91
N ALA A 418 3.09 -25.81 -0.34
CA ALA A 418 2.71 -27.18 -0.68
C ALA A 418 3.79 -28.19 -0.27
N LEU A 419 5.07 -27.90 -0.55
CA LEU A 419 6.21 -28.70 -0.12
C LEU A 419 6.34 -28.75 1.41
N ARG A 420 6.10 -27.63 2.10
CA ARG A 420 6.17 -27.57 3.56
C ARG A 420 5.09 -28.44 4.21
N TRP A 421 3.85 -28.29 3.77
CA TRP A 421 2.69 -28.96 4.38
C TRP A 421 2.39 -30.35 3.84
N GLY A 422 2.83 -30.69 2.62
CA GLY A 422 2.65 -32.01 2.01
C GLY A 422 3.61 -33.08 2.53
N ARG A 423 4.60 -32.73 3.37
CA ARG A 423 5.55 -33.71 3.91
C ARG A 423 4.85 -34.69 4.85
N GLY A 424 4.91 -35.97 4.49
CA GLY A 424 4.43 -37.10 5.30
C GLY A 424 2.90 -37.19 5.41
N ARG A 425 2.15 -36.49 4.55
CA ARG A 425 0.68 -36.47 4.55
C ARG A 425 0.13 -36.19 3.17
N ARG A 426 -1.15 -36.48 2.93
CA ARG A 426 -1.82 -36.17 1.66
C ARG A 426 -2.20 -34.69 1.61
N LEU A 427 -1.79 -33.98 0.56
CA LEU A 427 -2.16 -32.57 0.35
C LEU A 427 -3.00 -32.45 -0.92
N LEU A 428 -4.26 -32.04 -0.77
CA LEU A 428 -5.18 -31.82 -1.87
C LEU A 428 -5.31 -30.32 -2.13
N ASN A 429 -4.96 -29.89 -3.33
CA ASN A 429 -5.30 -28.56 -3.84
C ASN A 429 -6.67 -28.65 -4.51
N VAL A 430 -7.65 -27.90 -4.01
CA VAL A 430 -9.02 -27.89 -4.52
C VAL A 430 -9.40 -26.51 -5.05
N TYR A 431 -10.21 -26.50 -6.09
CA TYR A 431 -10.67 -25.27 -6.70
C TYR A 431 -12.17 -25.35 -6.98
N GLY A 432 -12.89 -24.30 -6.62
CA GLY A 432 -14.22 -24.02 -7.14
C GLY A 432 -14.75 -22.68 -6.64
N PRO A 433 -15.70 -22.10 -7.36
CA PRO A 433 -16.45 -20.94 -6.92
C PRO A 433 -17.67 -21.36 -6.08
N THR A 434 -18.22 -20.43 -5.30
CA THR A 434 -19.43 -20.67 -4.48
C THR A 434 -20.64 -21.08 -5.31
N GLU A 435 -20.72 -20.56 -6.53
CA GLU A 435 -21.75 -20.88 -7.52
C GLU A 435 -21.71 -22.35 -8.01
N ALA A 436 -20.66 -23.10 -7.68
CA ALA A 436 -20.48 -24.50 -8.02
C ALA A 436 -20.16 -25.38 -6.80
N ALA A 437 -20.72 -25.03 -5.64
CA ALA A 437 -20.66 -25.80 -4.39
C ALA A 437 -19.25 -26.08 -3.85
N VAL A 438 -18.56 -25.02 -3.37
CA VAL A 438 -17.27 -25.07 -2.67
C VAL A 438 -16.08 -25.45 -3.54
N PHE A 439 -16.05 -26.66 -4.09
CA PHE A 439 -14.99 -27.10 -5.00
C PHE A 439 -15.50 -28.02 -6.11
N SER A 440 -14.96 -27.83 -7.30
CA SER A 440 -15.35 -28.47 -8.56
C SER A 440 -14.20 -29.24 -9.21
N THR A 441 -12.95 -28.93 -8.85
CA THR A 441 -11.76 -29.67 -9.28
C THR A 441 -10.82 -29.92 -8.11
N TRP A 442 -9.94 -30.92 -8.25
CA TRP A 442 -8.96 -31.27 -7.24
C TRP A 442 -7.68 -31.86 -7.84
N HIS A 443 -6.56 -31.67 -7.14
CA HIS A 443 -5.25 -32.25 -7.44
C HIS A 443 -4.56 -32.71 -6.15
N GLU A 444 -4.02 -33.93 -6.13
CA GLU A 444 -3.17 -34.40 -5.03
C GLU A 444 -1.71 -34.02 -5.30
N PHE A 445 -1.13 -33.19 -4.43
CA PHE A 445 0.25 -32.74 -4.57
C PHE A 445 1.23 -33.77 -4.02
N ASP A 446 2.08 -34.32 -4.88
CA ASP A 446 3.17 -35.21 -4.48
C ASP A 446 4.41 -34.42 -4.06
N ALA A 447 4.59 -34.27 -2.74
CA ALA A 447 5.74 -33.58 -2.17
C ALA A 447 7.07 -34.35 -2.35
N GLY A 448 7.02 -35.68 -2.53
CA GLY A 448 8.19 -36.51 -2.74
C GLY A 448 8.76 -36.33 -4.14
N GLU A 449 7.89 -36.33 -5.15
CA GLU A 449 8.26 -36.06 -6.54
C GLU A 449 8.76 -34.60 -6.71
N ALA A 450 8.03 -33.64 -6.15
CA ALA A 450 8.38 -32.23 -6.27
C ALA A 450 9.71 -31.85 -5.59
N ALA A 451 10.11 -32.55 -4.52
CA ALA A 451 11.40 -32.31 -3.85
C ALA A 451 12.61 -32.78 -4.68
N GLY A 452 12.41 -33.71 -5.62
CA GLY A 452 13.47 -34.25 -6.49
C GLY A 452 13.78 -33.41 -7.73
N ARG A 453 12.93 -32.44 -8.08
CA ARG A 453 13.11 -31.56 -9.25
C ARG A 453 13.86 -30.28 -8.82
N ALA A 454 15.14 -30.17 -9.19
CA ALA A 454 16.00 -29.02 -8.85
C ALA A 454 15.71 -27.76 -9.71
N GLU A 455 15.06 -27.93 -10.87
CA GLU A 455 14.74 -26.86 -11.82
C GLU A 455 13.21 -26.70 -11.93
N GLY A 456 12.72 -25.48 -11.71
CA GLY A 456 11.31 -25.11 -11.91
C GLY A 456 10.33 -25.66 -10.85
N ARG A 457 10.28 -25.04 -9.66
CA ARG A 457 9.18 -25.27 -8.72
C ARG A 457 7.90 -24.62 -9.26
N HIS A 458 7.03 -25.42 -9.87
CA HIS A 458 5.71 -24.96 -10.32
C HIS A 458 4.69 -25.03 -9.18
N ASP A 459 3.76 -24.08 -9.17
CA ASP A 459 2.66 -24.11 -8.22
C ASP A 459 1.75 -25.33 -8.48
N PRO A 460 1.15 -25.92 -7.43
CA PRO A 460 0.19 -27.00 -7.57
C PRO A 460 -0.95 -26.68 -8.54
N LEU A 461 -1.25 -27.64 -9.42
CA LEU A 461 -2.37 -27.60 -10.35
C LEU A 461 -3.71 -27.59 -9.60
N ILE A 462 -4.78 -27.11 -10.27
CA ILE A 462 -6.15 -27.23 -9.75
C ILE A 462 -6.82 -28.56 -10.16
N GLY A 463 -6.18 -29.30 -11.06
CA GLY A 463 -6.39 -30.73 -11.29
C GLY A 463 -7.64 -31.08 -12.10
N ARG A 464 -8.29 -32.19 -11.74
CA ARG A 464 -9.37 -32.83 -12.50
C ARG A 464 -10.75 -32.56 -11.89
N PRO A 465 -11.84 -32.63 -12.68
CA PRO A 465 -13.19 -32.45 -12.14
C PRO A 465 -13.56 -33.51 -11.10
N VAL A 466 -14.41 -33.10 -10.16
CA VAL A 466 -14.98 -33.96 -9.10
C VAL A 466 -16.23 -34.71 -9.58
N TRP A 467 -16.82 -35.55 -8.73
CA TRP A 467 -18.00 -36.35 -9.08
C TRP A 467 -19.16 -35.48 -9.57
N ASN A 468 -19.86 -35.97 -10.60
CA ASN A 468 -21.00 -35.35 -11.24
C ASN A 468 -20.76 -33.91 -11.71
N THR A 469 -19.49 -33.55 -11.95
CA THR A 469 -19.04 -32.22 -12.35
C THR A 469 -18.28 -32.31 -13.65
N ARG A 470 -18.55 -31.38 -14.57
CA ARG A 470 -17.86 -31.26 -15.84
C ARG A 470 -17.22 -29.88 -15.90
N VAL A 471 -16.02 -29.79 -16.45
CA VAL A 471 -15.27 -28.54 -16.58
C VAL A 471 -14.79 -28.37 -18.02
N TYR A 472 -14.90 -27.14 -18.51
CA TYR A 472 -14.55 -26.78 -19.87
C TYR A 472 -13.65 -25.56 -19.87
N VAL A 473 -12.58 -25.60 -20.65
CA VAL A 473 -11.74 -24.43 -20.95
C VAL A 473 -12.14 -23.95 -22.34
N LEU A 474 -12.77 -22.78 -22.43
CA LEU A 474 -13.39 -22.29 -23.65
C LEU A 474 -12.76 -20.98 -24.13
N ASP A 475 -12.77 -20.77 -25.44
CA ASP A 475 -12.44 -19.49 -26.05
C ASP A 475 -13.62 -18.50 -26.01
N ALA A 476 -13.41 -17.29 -26.53
CA ALA A 476 -14.44 -16.24 -26.57
C ALA A 476 -15.68 -16.62 -27.43
N GLY A 477 -15.58 -17.65 -28.27
CA GLY A 477 -16.66 -18.19 -29.09
C GLY A 477 -17.36 -19.40 -28.47
N LEU A 478 -17.09 -19.73 -27.19
CA LEU A 478 -17.57 -20.92 -26.48
C LEU A 478 -17.14 -22.24 -27.13
N ARG A 479 -15.94 -22.26 -27.74
CA ARG A 479 -15.34 -23.49 -28.29
C ARG A 479 -14.25 -24.01 -27.38
N PRO A 480 -14.04 -25.33 -27.28
CA PRO A 480 -13.00 -25.89 -26.43
C PRO A 480 -11.61 -25.42 -26.86
N ALA A 481 -10.81 -24.95 -25.90
CA ALA A 481 -9.42 -24.58 -26.14
C ALA A 481 -8.54 -25.84 -26.28
N PRO A 482 -7.56 -25.87 -27.19
CA PRO A 482 -6.60 -26.98 -27.29
C PRO A 482 -5.78 -27.19 -26.03
N ILE A 483 -5.23 -28.40 -25.87
CA ILE A 483 -4.37 -28.72 -24.72
C ILE A 483 -3.16 -27.76 -24.70
N GLY A 484 -2.85 -27.20 -23.54
CA GLY A 484 -1.79 -26.21 -23.33
C GLY A 484 -2.15 -24.76 -23.70
N VAL A 485 -3.33 -24.52 -24.28
CA VAL A 485 -3.81 -23.17 -24.63
C VAL A 485 -4.70 -22.62 -23.53
N ALA A 486 -4.49 -21.34 -23.17
CA ALA A 486 -5.30 -20.65 -22.18
C ALA A 486 -6.71 -20.35 -22.71
N GLY A 487 -7.71 -20.57 -21.87
CA GLY A 487 -9.09 -20.16 -22.11
C GLY A 487 -9.81 -19.84 -20.80
N GLU A 488 -11.07 -19.43 -20.90
CA GLU A 488 -11.92 -19.17 -19.74
C GLU A 488 -12.54 -20.49 -19.23
N LEU A 489 -12.54 -20.67 -17.91
CA LEU A 489 -13.06 -21.87 -17.25
C LEU A 489 -14.58 -21.79 -17.06
N TYR A 490 -15.26 -22.87 -17.42
CA TYR A 490 -16.70 -23.08 -17.25
C TYR A 490 -16.94 -24.38 -16.47
N ILE A 491 -17.95 -24.38 -15.61
CA ILE A 491 -18.27 -25.52 -14.74
C ILE A 491 -19.72 -25.93 -14.96
N ALA A 492 -20.00 -27.21 -15.14
CA ALA A 492 -21.33 -27.77 -15.30
C ALA A 492 -21.54 -28.96 -14.37
N GLY A 493 -22.81 -29.36 -14.16
CA GLY A 493 -23.15 -30.57 -13.41
C GLY A 493 -23.86 -30.30 -12.08
N ALA A 494 -23.85 -31.31 -11.20
CA ALA A 494 -24.72 -31.37 -10.01
C ALA A 494 -24.39 -30.29 -8.96
N GLY A 495 -23.16 -29.79 -8.91
CA GLY A 495 -22.73 -28.75 -7.97
C GLY A 495 -23.24 -27.34 -8.29
N LEU A 496 -23.89 -27.12 -9.44
CA LEU A 496 -24.33 -25.77 -9.83
C LEU A 496 -25.46 -25.24 -8.95
N ALA A 497 -25.28 -24.00 -8.49
CA ALA A 497 -26.32 -23.24 -7.83
C ALA A 497 -27.53 -22.98 -8.76
N ARG A 498 -28.69 -22.68 -8.15
CA ARG A 498 -29.87 -22.21 -8.89
C ARG A 498 -29.55 -20.93 -9.66
N GLY A 499 -28.79 -20.04 -9.03
CA GLY A 499 -28.45 -18.70 -9.51
C GLY A 499 -28.19 -17.75 -8.35
N TYR A 500 -28.30 -16.46 -8.63
CA TYR A 500 -28.19 -15.40 -7.64
C TYR A 500 -29.59 -14.94 -7.18
N LEU A 501 -29.77 -14.84 -5.87
CA LEU A 501 -31.01 -14.38 -5.25
C LEU A 501 -31.38 -12.99 -5.75
N ASN A 502 -32.64 -12.80 -6.18
CA ASN A 502 -33.18 -11.54 -6.68
C ASN A 502 -32.42 -10.90 -7.86
N ARG A 503 -31.58 -11.65 -8.57
CA ARG A 503 -30.76 -11.14 -9.69
C ARG A 503 -30.88 -12.02 -10.96
N PRO A 504 -32.05 -12.02 -11.63
CA PRO A 504 -32.26 -12.85 -12.82
C PRO A 504 -31.33 -12.47 -13.99
N GLY A 505 -31.04 -11.18 -14.19
CA GLY A 505 -30.13 -10.71 -15.24
C GLY A 505 -28.70 -11.22 -15.06
N LEU A 506 -28.12 -11.04 -13.87
CA LEU A 506 -26.80 -11.56 -13.54
C LEU A 506 -26.76 -13.09 -13.59
N THR A 507 -27.84 -13.74 -13.16
CA THR A 507 -27.96 -15.21 -13.26
C THR A 507 -27.90 -15.66 -14.71
N ALA A 508 -28.62 -15.01 -15.64
CA ALA A 508 -28.59 -15.36 -17.06
C ALA A 508 -27.22 -15.07 -17.71
N GLU A 509 -26.51 -14.04 -17.25
CA GLU A 509 -25.16 -13.71 -17.72
C GLU A 509 -24.12 -14.76 -17.30
N ARG A 510 -24.24 -15.30 -16.08
CA ARG A 510 -23.24 -16.19 -15.48
C ARG A 510 -23.58 -17.68 -15.56
N PHE A 511 -24.85 -18.06 -15.49
CA PHE A 511 -25.32 -19.45 -15.62
C PHE A 511 -25.91 -19.65 -17.02
N VAL A 512 -25.02 -19.83 -17.99
CA VAL A 512 -25.34 -19.92 -19.42
C VAL A 512 -25.75 -21.35 -19.83
N PRO A 513 -26.43 -21.56 -20.95
CA PRO A 513 -26.71 -22.90 -21.47
C PRO A 513 -25.42 -23.70 -21.72
N ASP A 514 -25.43 -25.00 -21.38
CA ASP A 514 -24.32 -25.91 -21.63
C ASP A 514 -24.48 -26.57 -23.02
N PRO A 515 -23.68 -26.19 -24.03
CA PRO A 515 -23.79 -26.73 -25.38
C PRO A 515 -23.19 -28.15 -25.53
N PHE A 516 -22.48 -28.64 -24.50
CA PHE A 516 -21.80 -29.94 -24.51
C PHE A 516 -22.55 -30.99 -23.67
N GLY A 517 -23.52 -30.56 -22.87
CA GLY A 517 -24.35 -31.43 -22.05
C GLY A 517 -25.67 -31.84 -22.67
N ARG A 518 -26.53 -32.41 -21.80
CA ARG A 518 -27.88 -32.80 -22.18
C ARG A 518 -28.73 -31.53 -22.43
N PRO A 519 -29.71 -31.57 -23.35
CA PRO A 519 -30.62 -30.44 -23.54
C PRO A 519 -31.23 -29.96 -22.21
N GLY A 520 -31.11 -28.66 -21.93
CA GLY A 520 -31.61 -28.03 -20.71
C GLY A 520 -30.59 -27.93 -19.57
N THR A 521 -29.38 -28.51 -19.70
CA THR A 521 -28.31 -28.27 -18.71
C THR A 521 -27.69 -26.89 -18.88
N ARG A 522 -27.07 -26.40 -17.79
CA ARG A 522 -26.40 -25.11 -17.71
C ARG A 522 -24.94 -25.30 -17.33
N MET A 523 -24.12 -24.30 -17.64
CA MET A 523 -22.76 -24.15 -17.17
C MET A 523 -22.57 -22.77 -16.54
N TYR A 524 -21.74 -22.68 -15.51
CA TYR A 524 -21.37 -21.45 -14.84
C TYR A 524 -20.05 -20.90 -15.40
N ARG A 525 -20.08 -19.62 -15.81
CA ARG A 525 -18.94 -18.86 -16.32
C ARG A 525 -18.15 -18.25 -15.16
N THR A 526 -16.97 -18.77 -14.86
CA THR A 526 -16.23 -18.41 -13.63
C THR A 526 -15.52 -17.05 -13.71
N GLY A 527 -15.15 -16.62 -14.93
CA GLY A 527 -14.25 -15.48 -15.14
C GLY A 527 -12.78 -15.81 -14.85
N ASP A 528 -12.44 -17.07 -14.63
CA ASP A 528 -11.08 -17.54 -14.35
C ASP A 528 -10.44 -18.09 -15.62
N LEU A 529 -9.13 -17.86 -15.78
CA LEU A 529 -8.34 -18.38 -16.88
C LEU A 529 -7.66 -19.68 -16.45
N ALA A 530 -7.74 -20.69 -17.30
CA ALA A 530 -7.10 -21.98 -17.09
C ALA A 530 -6.57 -22.56 -18.41
N ARG A 531 -5.76 -23.62 -18.30
CA ARG A 531 -5.38 -24.46 -19.44
C ARG A 531 -5.27 -25.93 -19.02
N TRP A 532 -5.54 -26.82 -19.97
CA TRP A 532 -5.30 -28.25 -19.80
C TRP A 532 -3.83 -28.60 -19.95
N HIS A 533 -3.37 -29.53 -19.13
CA HIS A 533 -2.14 -30.29 -19.32
C HIS A 533 -2.42 -31.62 -20.04
N ASP A 534 -1.37 -32.24 -20.58
CA ASP A 534 -1.47 -33.47 -21.37
C ASP A 534 -2.01 -34.67 -20.56
N ASP A 535 -1.87 -34.62 -19.24
CA ASP A 535 -2.38 -35.61 -18.30
C ASP A 535 -3.82 -35.33 -17.86
N GLY A 536 -4.49 -34.32 -18.42
CA GLY A 536 -5.85 -33.93 -18.04
C GLY A 536 -5.94 -33.19 -16.71
N ASN A 537 -4.84 -32.68 -16.15
CA ASN A 537 -4.91 -31.74 -15.03
C ASN A 537 -5.08 -30.30 -15.55
N LEU A 538 -5.80 -29.47 -14.79
CA LEU A 538 -5.96 -28.06 -15.08
C LEU A 538 -4.95 -27.21 -14.31
N GLU A 539 -4.34 -26.25 -15.01
CA GLU A 539 -3.56 -25.18 -14.42
C GLU A 539 -4.40 -23.90 -14.33
N TYR A 540 -4.39 -23.26 -13.17
CA TYR A 540 -5.01 -21.96 -12.97
C TYR A 540 -4.04 -20.83 -13.33
N LEU A 541 -4.46 -19.94 -14.24
CA LEU A 541 -3.63 -18.88 -14.80
C LEU A 541 -3.94 -17.48 -14.22
N GLY A 542 -4.99 -17.38 -13.40
CA GLY A 542 -5.45 -16.11 -12.83
C GLY A 542 -6.88 -15.77 -13.23
N ARG A 543 -7.29 -14.54 -12.95
CA ARG A 543 -8.61 -14.03 -13.32
C ARG A 543 -8.54 -13.25 -14.63
N ASN A 544 -9.63 -13.32 -15.38
CA ASN A 544 -9.83 -12.49 -16.58
C ASN A 544 -10.37 -11.09 -16.23
N ASP A 545 -10.83 -10.89 -14.98
CA ASP A 545 -11.36 -9.65 -14.43
C ASP A 545 -10.48 -9.08 -13.30
N GLN A 546 -10.88 -7.94 -12.72
CA GLN A 546 -10.13 -7.25 -11.64
C GLN A 546 -10.35 -7.85 -10.24
N GLN A 547 -11.18 -8.88 -10.12
CA GLN A 547 -11.51 -9.45 -8.83
C GLN A 547 -10.28 -10.11 -8.21
N VAL A 548 -10.21 -10.12 -6.89
CA VAL A 548 -9.09 -10.73 -6.15
C VAL A 548 -9.56 -11.58 -5.00
N LYS A 549 -8.66 -12.41 -4.49
CA LYS A 549 -8.90 -13.22 -3.27
C LYS A 549 -7.97 -12.75 -2.17
N ILE A 550 -8.54 -12.39 -1.03
CA ILE A 550 -7.83 -11.87 0.13
C ILE A 550 -8.27 -12.66 1.35
N ARG A 551 -7.33 -13.37 1.99
CA ARG A 551 -7.60 -14.22 3.17
C ARG A 551 -8.72 -15.23 2.91
N GLY A 552 -8.79 -15.79 1.71
CA GLY A 552 -9.80 -16.72 1.23
C GLY A 552 -11.08 -16.09 0.68
N PHE A 553 -11.35 -14.84 1.00
CA PHE A 553 -12.56 -14.17 0.57
C PHE A 553 -12.42 -13.65 -0.86
N ARG A 554 -13.46 -13.87 -1.66
CA ARG A 554 -13.64 -13.21 -2.95
C ARG A 554 -13.92 -11.74 -2.68
N VAL A 555 -13.12 -10.83 -3.25
CA VAL A 555 -13.24 -9.38 -3.07
C VAL A 555 -13.29 -8.71 -4.42
N GLU A 556 -14.34 -7.92 -4.65
CA GLU A 556 -14.53 -7.08 -5.82
C GLU A 556 -14.07 -5.66 -5.51
N PRO A 557 -13.00 -5.13 -6.14
CA PRO A 557 -12.57 -3.76 -5.93
C PRO A 557 -13.70 -2.74 -6.13
N GLY A 558 -14.60 -2.98 -7.08
CA GLY A 558 -15.77 -2.16 -7.35
C GLY A 558 -16.72 -1.98 -6.15
N GLU A 559 -16.82 -2.97 -5.24
CA GLU A 559 -17.60 -2.85 -3.99
C GLU A 559 -16.99 -1.84 -3.03
N ILE A 560 -15.66 -1.84 -2.95
CA ILE A 560 -14.90 -0.91 -2.12
C ILE A 560 -14.92 0.48 -2.74
N GLU A 561 -14.75 0.58 -4.06
CA GLU A 561 -14.84 1.84 -4.81
C GLU A 561 -16.22 2.49 -4.67
N ALA A 562 -17.29 1.70 -4.73
CA ALA A 562 -18.65 2.20 -4.51
C ALA A 562 -18.85 2.72 -3.08
N ALA A 563 -18.35 1.99 -2.08
CA ALA A 563 -18.38 2.45 -0.69
C ALA A 563 -17.53 3.72 -0.48
N LEU A 564 -16.36 3.82 -1.12
CA LEU A 564 -15.52 5.02 -1.09
C LEU A 564 -16.22 6.22 -1.72
N ARG A 565 -16.85 6.05 -2.89
CA ARG A 565 -17.62 7.10 -3.58
C ARG A 565 -18.87 7.55 -2.82
N ALA A 566 -19.34 6.77 -1.84
CA ALA A 566 -20.42 7.20 -0.96
C ALA A 566 -19.96 8.19 0.15
N HIS A 567 -18.65 8.37 0.32
CA HIS A 567 -18.10 9.35 1.27
C HIS A 567 -18.10 10.76 0.65
N PRO A 568 -18.60 11.81 1.34
CA PRO A 568 -18.75 13.16 0.77
C PRO A 568 -17.46 13.81 0.24
N ALA A 569 -16.31 13.42 0.79
CA ALA A 569 -15.01 13.97 0.37
C ALA A 569 -14.40 13.28 -0.87
N VAL A 570 -15.04 12.27 -1.46
CA VAL A 570 -14.47 11.45 -2.55
C VAL A 570 -15.26 11.66 -3.83
N ARG A 571 -14.61 12.20 -4.86
CA ARG A 571 -15.17 12.34 -6.21
C ARG A 571 -15.01 11.06 -7.03
N GLU A 572 -13.80 10.50 -7.02
CA GLU A 572 -13.44 9.28 -7.74
C GLU A 572 -12.63 8.36 -6.83
N ALA A 573 -12.78 7.05 -7.02
CA ALA A 573 -12.04 6.05 -6.29
C ALA A 573 -11.66 4.90 -7.22
N LEU A 574 -10.44 4.39 -7.06
CA LEU A 574 -9.93 3.20 -7.70
C LEU A 574 -9.25 2.34 -6.63
N VAL A 575 -9.58 1.05 -6.59
CA VAL A 575 -8.98 0.12 -5.65
C VAL A 575 -8.17 -0.92 -6.42
N VAL A 576 -6.90 -1.05 -6.06
CA VAL A 576 -5.96 -1.92 -6.77
C VAL A 576 -5.34 -2.92 -5.79
N PRO A 577 -5.30 -4.21 -6.12
CA PRO A 577 -4.52 -5.18 -5.37
C PRO A 577 -3.02 -4.92 -5.57
N ARG A 578 -2.27 -4.94 -4.46
CA ARG A 578 -0.82 -4.83 -4.44
C ARG A 578 -0.26 -6.01 -3.64
N HIS A 579 0.87 -6.55 -4.10
CA HIS A 579 1.59 -7.57 -3.34
C HIS A 579 2.65 -6.89 -2.47
N ASP A 580 2.72 -7.26 -1.20
CA ASP A 580 3.84 -6.85 -0.36
C ASP A 580 5.09 -7.71 -0.60
N ALA A 581 6.19 -7.40 0.09
CA ALA A 581 7.46 -8.13 -0.05
C ALA A 581 7.38 -9.63 0.33
N SER A 582 6.31 -10.05 1.03
CA SER A 582 6.06 -11.46 1.40
C SER A 582 5.15 -12.18 0.40
N GLY A 583 4.67 -11.48 -0.63
CA GLY A 583 3.71 -11.99 -1.61
C GLY A 583 2.25 -11.94 -1.14
N GLU A 584 1.95 -11.34 0.01
CA GLU A 584 0.57 -11.18 0.49
C GLU A 584 -0.14 -10.10 -0.35
N THR A 585 -1.34 -10.42 -0.84
CA THR A 585 -2.18 -9.45 -1.55
C THR A 585 -2.87 -8.53 -0.56
N ARG A 586 -2.69 -7.22 -0.73
CA ARG A 586 -3.33 -6.15 0.04
C ARG A 586 -4.01 -5.16 -0.90
N LEU A 587 -4.99 -4.42 -0.39
CA LEU A 587 -5.72 -3.42 -1.17
C LEU A 587 -5.14 -2.03 -0.91
N ALA A 588 -4.88 -1.30 -1.99
CA ALA A 588 -4.57 0.13 -1.97
C ALA A 588 -5.72 0.89 -2.64
N ALA A 589 -6.25 1.90 -1.94
CA ALA A 589 -7.27 2.79 -2.47
C ALA A 589 -6.63 4.11 -2.94
N TYR A 590 -6.87 4.45 -4.19
CA TYR A 590 -6.50 5.72 -4.80
C TYR A 590 -7.76 6.57 -4.92
N VAL A 591 -7.76 7.73 -4.28
CA VAL A 591 -8.95 8.58 -4.16
C VAL A 591 -8.67 9.97 -4.69
N VAL A 592 -9.62 10.52 -5.46
CA VAL A 592 -9.62 11.91 -5.88
C VAL A 592 -10.62 12.67 -5.02
N GLN A 593 -10.17 13.77 -4.43
CA GLN A 593 -11.00 14.58 -3.53
C GLN A 593 -12.07 15.38 -4.29
N ASP A 594 -13.21 15.58 -3.65
CA ASP A 594 -14.24 16.52 -4.12
C ASP A 594 -13.88 17.97 -3.73
N GLY A 595 -14.10 18.91 -4.64
CA GLY A 595 -13.58 20.29 -4.56
C GLY A 595 -14.07 21.10 -3.34
N LEU A 596 -15.12 20.62 -2.66
CA LEU A 596 -15.63 21.19 -1.41
C LEU A 596 -14.61 21.17 -0.25
N TYR A 597 -13.62 20.28 -0.28
CA TYR A 597 -12.51 20.26 0.69
C TYR A 597 -11.30 21.11 0.26
N ARG A 598 -11.28 21.58 -0.98
CA ARG A 598 -10.16 22.32 -1.57
C ARG A 598 -10.34 23.84 -1.58
N GLY A 599 -11.54 24.36 -1.28
CA GLY A 599 -11.78 25.81 -1.37
C GLY A 599 -11.67 26.37 -2.80
N ASP A 600 -11.60 25.50 -3.82
CA ASP A 600 -11.34 25.85 -5.22
C ASP A 600 -12.62 26.18 -6.01
N ALA A 601 -13.68 26.65 -5.34
CA ALA A 601 -14.73 27.36 -6.05
C ALA A 601 -14.26 28.80 -6.19
N GLU A 602 -14.00 29.27 -7.42
CA GLU A 602 -13.79 30.69 -7.71
C GLU A 602 -14.87 31.52 -7.00
N GLY A 603 -14.50 32.17 -5.90
CA GLY A 603 -15.38 32.99 -5.07
C GLY A 603 -15.81 32.44 -3.70
N ALA A 604 -15.37 31.26 -3.24
CA ALA A 604 -15.63 30.80 -1.86
C ALA A 604 -14.43 31.10 -0.91
N PRO A 605 -14.65 31.43 0.37
CA PRO A 605 -13.57 31.93 1.23
C PRO A 605 -12.61 30.80 1.62
N ALA A 606 -11.35 30.89 1.17
CA ALA A 606 -10.23 30.03 1.62
C ALA A 606 -9.83 30.22 3.10
N THR A 607 -10.69 30.82 3.93
CA THR A 607 -10.32 31.41 5.22
C THR A 607 -10.33 30.45 6.41
N GLU A 608 -11.16 29.40 6.44
CA GLU A 608 -11.25 28.54 7.64
C GLU A 608 -10.01 27.64 7.84
N GLY A 609 -9.59 26.89 6.82
CA GLY A 609 -8.41 26.01 6.92
C GLY A 609 -7.10 26.78 7.09
N GLN A 610 -6.97 27.95 6.45
CA GLN A 610 -5.81 28.84 6.63
C GLN A 610 -5.77 29.44 8.04
N SER A 611 -6.93 29.84 8.59
CA SER A 611 -7.04 30.38 9.95
C SER A 611 -6.79 29.33 11.03
N GLU A 612 -7.24 28.08 10.84
CA GLU A 612 -6.94 26.96 11.75
C GLU A 612 -5.42 26.68 11.77
N TYR A 613 -4.77 26.65 10.60
CA TYR A 613 -3.34 26.43 10.48
C TYR A 613 -2.49 27.52 11.16
N VAL A 614 -2.81 28.79 10.92
CA VAL A 614 -2.13 29.92 11.59
C VAL A 614 -2.37 29.89 13.11
N SER A 615 -3.58 29.51 13.54
CA SER A 615 -3.90 29.38 14.97
C SER A 615 -3.12 28.25 15.65
N ARG A 616 -2.93 27.10 14.98
CA ARG A 616 -2.13 25.97 15.48
C ARG A 616 -0.67 26.34 15.65
N TRP A 617 -0.07 27.04 14.68
CA TRP A 617 1.30 27.54 14.82
C TRP A 617 1.43 28.53 15.98
N ARG A 618 0.42 29.38 16.19
CA ARG A 618 0.38 30.27 17.36
C ARG A 618 0.39 29.53 18.68
N GLU A 619 -0.42 28.48 18.83
CA GLU A 619 -0.46 27.67 20.05
C GLU A 619 0.89 26.99 20.32
N LEU A 620 1.51 26.39 19.29
CA LEU A 620 2.84 25.78 19.40
C LEU A 620 3.91 26.81 19.80
N PHE A 621 3.87 28.00 19.19
CA PHE A 621 4.82 29.07 19.48
C PHE A 621 4.67 29.60 20.91
N ASP A 622 3.44 29.79 21.38
CA ASP A 622 3.13 30.19 22.77
C ASP A 622 3.59 29.13 23.79
N GLU A 623 3.47 27.84 23.45
CA GLU A 623 3.93 26.73 24.30
C GLU A 623 5.47 26.70 24.39
N VAL A 624 6.17 26.71 23.25
CA VAL A 624 7.65 26.69 23.21
C VAL A 624 8.23 27.88 23.98
N GLN A 625 7.64 29.06 23.83
CA GLN A 625 8.09 30.25 24.55
C GLN A 625 7.75 30.26 26.05
N SER A 626 6.76 29.47 26.49
CA SER A 626 6.46 29.31 27.93
C SER A 626 7.50 28.45 28.67
N ARG A 627 8.27 27.64 27.93
CA ARG A 627 9.34 26.78 28.47
C ARG A 627 10.68 27.53 28.50
N THR A 628 10.78 28.63 29.24
CA THR A 628 12.07 29.33 29.36
C THR A 628 13.04 28.61 30.29
N THR A 629 14.23 28.30 29.76
CA THR A 629 15.45 28.05 30.56
C THR A 629 16.20 29.39 30.67
N PRO A 630 16.84 29.74 31.79
CA PRO A 630 17.52 31.03 31.93
C PRO A 630 18.68 31.14 30.93
N ALA A 631 18.51 31.93 29.87
CA ALA A 631 19.61 32.34 29.01
C ALA A 631 20.43 33.42 29.73
N HIS A 632 21.76 33.39 29.61
CA HIS A 632 22.65 34.39 30.20
C HIS A 632 22.53 35.80 29.54
N ASP A 633 21.89 35.89 28.37
CA ASP A 633 21.62 37.13 27.62
C ASP A 633 20.14 37.13 27.18
N GLU A 634 19.33 37.98 27.81
CA GLU A 634 17.89 38.07 27.52
C GLU A 634 17.57 38.67 26.13
N THR A 635 18.54 39.32 25.50
CA THR A 635 18.43 39.91 24.15
C THR A 635 18.88 38.95 23.03
N PHE A 636 19.33 37.75 23.39
CA PHE A 636 19.73 36.68 22.47
C PHE A 636 19.06 35.36 22.85
N ASN A 637 17.74 35.30 22.69
CA ASN A 637 16.95 34.11 22.96
C ASN A 637 16.69 33.30 21.69
N ILE A 638 17.36 32.15 21.60
CA ILE A 638 17.28 31.17 20.51
C ILE A 638 16.50 29.90 20.91
N SER A 639 15.68 29.97 21.97
CA SER A 639 14.85 28.83 22.39
C SER A 639 13.90 28.39 21.26
N GLY A 640 13.88 27.09 20.97
CA GLY A 640 13.06 26.51 19.89
C GLY A 640 13.82 26.25 18.58
N TRP A 641 15.11 26.58 18.51
CA TRP A 641 15.97 26.25 17.36
C TRP A 641 16.76 24.96 17.60
N ASP A 642 16.13 23.83 17.31
CA ASP A 642 16.74 22.50 17.39
C ASP A 642 17.18 22.01 16.01
N SER A 643 18.30 21.29 15.95
CA SER A 643 18.80 20.73 14.70
C SER A 643 17.95 19.54 14.25
N SER A 644 17.51 19.56 13.01
CA SER A 644 16.79 18.46 12.36
C SER A 644 17.59 17.16 12.34
N TYR A 645 18.92 17.23 12.34
CA TYR A 645 19.81 16.05 12.36
C TYR A 645 19.89 15.36 13.72
N THR A 646 19.90 16.13 14.81
CA THR A 646 20.23 15.61 16.16
C THR A 646 19.09 15.72 17.18
N GLY A 647 18.09 16.56 16.91
CA GLY A 647 17.00 16.87 17.86
C GLY A 647 17.45 17.62 19.10
N ARG A 648 18.61 18.28 19.05
CA ARG A 648 19.18 19.10 20.14
C ARG A 648 19.29 20.57 19.71
N PRO A 649 19.33 21.53 20.65
CA PRO A 649 19.52 22.94 20.33
C PRO A 649 20.75 23.18 19.47
N ILE A 650 20.62 24.02 18.43
CA ILE A 650 21.75 24.48 17.62
C ILE A 650 22.72 25.26 18.53
N PRO A 651 24.05 25.06 18.43
CA PRO A 651 24.99 25.77 19.29
C PRO A 651 24.85 27.29 19.17
N ALA A 652 24.91 27.99 20.31
CA ALA A 652 24.68 29.44 20.35
C ALA A 652 25.70 30.24 19.54
N GLU A 653 26.91 29.72 19.32
CA GLU A 653 27.93 30.34 18.47
C GLU A 653 27.51 30.35 16.99
N GLU A 654 26.96 29.24 16.48
CA GLU A 654 26.49 29.13 15.10
C GLU A 654 25.28 30.03 14.87
N MET A 655 24.37 30.08 15.86
CA MET A 655 23.23 30.98 15.81
C MET A 655 23.64 32.45 15.84
N ARG A 656 24.68 32.82 16.60
CA ARG A 656 25.19 34.21 16.60
C ARG A 656 25.73 34.58 15.22
N GLU A 657 26.54 33.71 14.61
CA GLU A 657 27.06 33.95 13.25
C GLU A 657 25.92 34.16 12.24
N TRP A 658 24.89 33.31 12.27
CA TRP A 658 23.73 33.43 11.38
C TRP A 658 22.94 34.72 11.61
N VAL A 659 22.70 35.11 12.88
CA VAL A 659 22.04 36.39 13.21
C VAL A 659 22.89 37.58 12.77
N ASP A 660 24.16 37.59 13.12
CA ASP A 660 25.06 38.72 12.85
C ASP A 660 25.21 38.94 11.34
N SER A 661 25.32 37.88 10.55
CA SER A 661 25.32 37.98 9.09
C SER A 661 24.03 38.62 8.55
N THR A 662 22.87 38.25 9.09
CA THR A 662 21.58 38.81 8.70
C THR A 662 21.47 40.30 9.09
N VAL A 663 21.93 40.65 10.30
CA VAL A 663 21.97 42.02 10.82
C VAL A 663 22.88 42.90 9.98
N GLU A 664 24.11 42.45 9.68
CA GLU A 664 25.06 43.16 8.82
C GLU A 664 24.47 43.43 7.44
N ARG A 665 23.77 42.44 6.87
CA ARG A 665 23.13 42.53 5.56
C ARG A 665 22.06 43.62 5.54
N ILE A 666 21.16 43.64 6.54
CA ILE A 666 20.14 44.70 6.68
C ILE A 666 20.78 46.06 6.97
N ALA A 667 21.78 46.12 7.86
CA ALA A 667 22.44 47.36 8.25
C ALA A 667 23.29 47.98 7.13
N SER A 668 23.82 47.17 6.20
CA SER A 668 24.59 47.65 5.05
C SER A 668 23.80 48.62 4.16
N LEU A 669 22.47 48.50 4.15
CA LEU A 669 21.54 49.37 3.42
C LEU A 669 21.16 50.64 4.19
N ARG A 670 21.67 50.80 5.42
CA ARG A 670 21.50 51.98 6.29
C ARG A 670 20.03 52.47 6.41
N PRO A 671 19.06 51.60 6.72
CA PRO A 671 17.67 52.04 6.86
C PRO A 671 17.51 52.98 8.07
N SER A 672 16.72 54.05 7.92
CA SER A 672 16.40 54.97 9.02
C SER A 672 15.15 54.53 9.78
N SER A 673 14.18 53.94 9.08
CA SER A 673 12.92 53.42 9.60
C SER A 673 12.70 51.97 9.17
N VAL A 674 12.50 51.08 10.14
CA VAL A 674 12.35 49.63 9.92
C VAL A 674 11.00 49.14 10.42
N LEU A 675 10.33 48.30 9.62
CA LEU A 675 9.19 47.48 10.01
C LEU A 675 9.61 46.00 10.00
N GLU A 676 9.57 45.33 11.14
CA GLU A 676 9.81 43.89 11.27
C GLU A 676 8.47 43.15 11.41
N ILE A 677 8.20 42.18 10.54
CA ILE A 677 7.00 41.34 10.59
C ILE A 677 7.39 39.98 11.18
N GLY A 678 6.75 39.60 12.27
CA GLY A 678 7.07 38.38 13.05
C GLY A 678 8.34 38.54 13.88
N CYS A 679 8.35 39.53 14.78
CA CYS A 679 9.56 39.90 15.54
C CYS A 679 10.00 38.87 16.59
N GLY A 680 9.14 37.93 16.98
CA GLY A 680 9.48 36.83 17.87
C GLY A 680 10.14 37.30 19.16
N THR A 681 11.29 36.71 19.50
CA THR A 681 12.05 37.07 20.71
C THR A 681 12.76 38.42 20.67
N GLY A 682 12.64 39.19 19.57
CA GLY A 682 13.36 40.44 19.37
C GLY A 682 14.81 40.26 18.90
N LEU A 683 15.14 39.10 18.35
CA LEU A 683 16.51 38.71 17.98
C LEU A 683 17.17 39.72 17.03
N LEU A 684 16.42 40.21 16.03
CA LEU A 684 16.87 41.27 15.14
C LEU A 684 16.62 42.66 15.75
N LEU A 685 15.50 42.90 16.43
CA LEU A 685 15.16 44.18 17.04
C LEU A 685 16.33 44.79 17.82
N PHE A 686 16.90 44.05 18.79
CA PHE A 686 17.96 44.59 19.66
C PHE A 686 19.29 44.89 18.92
N ARG A 687 19.48 44.35 17.71
CA ARG A 687 20.72 44.50 16.91
C ARG A 687 20.55 45.46 15.74
N VAL A 688 19.35 45.51 15.16
CA VAL A 688 19.02 46.37 14.02
C VAL A 688 18.44 47.70 14.47
N ALA A 689 17.78 47.83 15.62
CA ALA A 689 17.20 49.10 16.06
C ALA A 689 18.22 50.17 16.52
N PRO A 690 19.35 49.87 17.19
CA PRO A 690 20.24 50.90 17.75
C PRO A 690 20.72 51.93 16.72
N GLY A 691 20.53 53.23 16.94
CA GLY A 691 20.99 54.27 15.99
C GLY A 691 20.10 54.49 14.75
N ARG A 692 18.88 53.95 14.74
CA ARG A 692 17.86 54.18 13.71
C ARG A 692 16.90 55.26 14.20
N ALA A 693 16.07 55.85 13.33
CA ALA A 693 15.12 56.88 13.75
C ALA A 693 13.83 56.29 14.33
N ARG A 694 13.39 55.12 13.81
CA ARG A 694 12.16 54.44 14.24
C ARG A 694 12.27 52.93 13.99
N TYR A 695 11.73 52.13 14.92
CA TYR A 695 11.57 50.69 14.73
C TYR A 695 10.13 50.27 15.04
N CYS A 696 9.46 49.61 14.11
CA CYS A 696 8.13 49.03 14.30
C CYS A 696 8.23 47.52 14.17
N ALA A 697 7.60 46.76 15.05
CA ALA A 697 7.63 45.31 15.02
C ALA A 697 6.22 44.76 15.21
N THR A 698 5.86 43.73 14.45
CA THR A 698 4.58 43.02 14.57
C THR A 698 4.78 41.56 14.93
N ASP A 699 3.86 41.00 15.69
CA ASP A 699 3.81 39.55 15.96
C ASP A 699 2.36 39.14 16.25
N PHE A 700 1.99 37.90 15.92
CA PHE A 700 0.63 37.41 16.17
C PHE A 700 0.44 37.01 17.65
N SER A 701 1.53 36.73 18.38
CA SER A 701 1.49 36.31 19.79
C SER A 701 1.48 37.51 20.74
N ALA A 702 0.36 37.67 21.46
CA ALA A 702 0.26 38.67 22.54
C ALA A 702 1.31 38.44 23.63
N ARG A 703 1.57 37.18 24.00
CA ARG A 703 2.52 36.80 25.05
C ARG A 703 3.95 37.18 24.68
N THR A 704 4.34 36.93 23.43
CA THR A 704 5.65 37.32 22.91
C THR A 704 5.83 38.83 22.96
N LEU A 705 4.83 39.60 22.53
CA LEU A 705 4.88 41.07 22.57
C LEU A 705 4.88 41.63 23.99
N GLU A 706 4.15 41.05 24.93
CA GLU A 706 4.20 41.44 26.35
C GLU A 706 5.60 41.27 26.95
N ARG A 707 6.26 40.14 26.68
CA ARG A 707 7.65 39.92 27.11
C ARG A 707 8.59 40.93 26.45
N LEU A 708 8.46 41.14 25.14
CA LEU A 708 9.33 42.03 24.38
C LEU A 708 9.18 43.49 24.82
N ARG A 709 7.96 43.94 25.17
CA ARG A 709 7.72 45.27 25.75
C ARG A 709 8.55 45.49 27.02
N ARG A 710 8.53 44.53 27.95
CA ARG A 710 9.34 44.59 29.18
C ARG A 710 10.83 44.69 28.88
N GLN A 711 11.33 43.90 27.93
CA GLN A 711 12.75 43.91 27.55
C GLN A 711 13.18 45.22 26.86
N VAL A 712 12.31 45.82 26.05
CA VAL A 712 12.55 47.13 25.43
C VAL A 712 12.59 48.23 26.48
N GLU A 713 11.71 48.18 27.48
CA GLU A 713 11.72 49.12 28.62
C GLU A 713 13.00 48.99 29.47
N GLU A 714 13.45 47.76 29.71
CA GLU A 714 14.67 47.46 30.49
C GLU A 714 15.97 47.82 29.76
N ALA A 715 16.00 47.74 28.42
CA ALA A 715 17.18 48.06 27.60
C ALA A 715 17.56 49.56 27.61
N GLY A 716 16.66 50.46 28.05
CA GLY A 716 16.96 51.89 28.29
C GLY A 716 17.28 52.74 27.05
N ALA A 717 17.91 53.90 27.26
CA ALA A 717 18.09 55.02 26.31
C ALA A 717 18.93 54.75 25.03
N GLY A 718 19.27 53.48 24.74
CA GLY A 718 20.05 53.08 23.55
C GLY A 718 19.21 52.68 22.33
N LEU A 719 17.90 52.53 22.47
CA LEU A 719 16.97 52.17 21.40
C LEU A 719 16.17 53.40 20.92
N PRO A 720 15.82 53.48 19.62
CA PRO A 720 14.88 54.49 19.12
C PRO A 720 13.46 54.22 19.61
N PRO A 721 12.48 55.08 19.31
CA PRO A 721 11.07 54.76 19.54
C PRO A 721 10.69 53.42 18.87
N VAL A 722 10.42 52.42 19.71
CA VAL A 722 9.98 51.07 19.29
C VAL A 722 8.46 50.98 19.42
N THR A 723 7.77 50.60 18.34
CA THR A 723 6.32 50.33 18.33
C THR A 723 6.07 48.84 18.16
N LEU A 724 5.31 48.23 19.08
CA LEU A 724 5.01 46.78 19.08
C LEU A 724 3.51 46.54 18.88
N LEU A 725 3.13 45.96 17.74
CA LEU A 725 1.74 45.76 17.32
C LEU A 725 1.38 44.27 17.24
N GLN A 726 0.24 43.89 17.82
CA GLN A 726 -0.27 42.52 17.71
C GLN A 726 -1.04 42.36 16.40
N ARG A 727 -0.46 41.66 15.43
CA ARG A 727 -0.99 41.49 14.07
C ARG A 727 -0.54 40.17 13.47
N THR A 728 -1.34 39.56 12.60
CA THR A 728 -0.87 38.50 11.71
C THR A 728 0.01 39.10 10.61
N ALA A 729 0.82 38.29 9.92
CA ALA A 729 1.77 38.80 8.94
C ALA A 729 1.09 39.47 7.71
N ASP A 730 -0.15 39.08 7.41
CA ASP A 730 -0.97 39.63 6.32
C ASP A 730 -1.79 40.87 6.73
N ASP A 731 -1.79 41.24 8.01
CA ASP A 731 -2.56 42.36 8.53
C ASP A 731 -1.69 43.64 8.66
N PHE A 732 -1.89 44.54 7.70
CA PHE A 732 -1.21 45.85 7.62
C PHE A 732 -2.07 47.01 8.13
N GLU A 733 -3.18 46.75 8.82
CA GLU A 733 -4.05 47.82 9.32
C GLU A 733 -3.32 48.70 10.36
N GLY A 734 -3.27 50.00 10.12
CA GLY A 734 -2.53 50.97 10.94
C GLY A 734 -1.05 51.13 10.58
N ILE A 735 -0.61 50.52 9.47
CA ILE A 735 0.70 50.72 8.87
C ILE A 735 0.52 51.61 7.63
N ASP A 736 0.98 52.86 7.71
CA ASP A 736 0.84 53.82 6.62
C ASP A 736 1.65 53.40 5.38
N GLU A 737 1.09 53.59 4.18
CA GLU A 737 1.81 53.32 2.92
C GLU A 737 3.07 54.20 2.80
N GLY A 738 4.17 53.61 2.34
CA GLY A 738 5.43 54.33 2.15
C GLY A 738 5.99 54.98 3.42
N SER A 739 5.79 54.37 4.59
CA SER A 739 6.25 54.93 5.87
C SER A 739 7.61 54.41 6.32
N PHE A 740 8.09 53.28 5.76
CA PHE A 740 9.33 52.63 6.16
C PHE A 740 10.36 52.59 5.02
N ASP A 741 11.65 52.67 5.37
CA ASP A 741 12.75 52.50 4.42
C ASP A 741 13.06 51.02 4.19
N ALA A 742 12.80 50.18 5.21
CA ALA A 742 12.98 48.74 5.17
C ALA A 742 11.80 48.01 5.80
N VAL A 743 11.30 46.97 5.14
CA VAL A 743 10.40 45.96 5.73
C VAL A 743 11.15 44.64 5.81
N VAL A 744 11.15 44.00 6.97
CA VAL A 744 11.94 42.80 7.28
C VAL A 744 10.99 41.65 7.63
N ILE A 745 11.12 40.54 6.91
CA ILE A 745 10.41 39.28 7.16
C ILE A 745 11.48 38.20 7.25
N ASN A 746 11.95 37.84 8.45
CA ASN A 746 13.07 36.92 8.62
C ASN A 746 12.70 35.68 9.42
N SER A 747 12.83 34.49 8.83
CA SER A 747 12.44 33.21 9.44
C SER A 747 10.96 33.16 9.87
N VAL A 748 10.08 33.73 9.04
CA VAL A 748 8.62 33.72 9.26
C VAL A 748 7.87 32.99 8.14
N VAL A 749 8.40 33.04 6.92
CA VAL A 749 7.75 32.51 5.71
C VAL A 749 7.39 31.03 5.85
N GLN A 750 8.23 30.24 6.52
CA GLN A 750 7.99 28.80 6.69
C GLN A 750 6.71 28.45 7.46
N TYR A 751 6.12 29.40 8.19
CA TYR A 751 4.89 29.19 8.97
C TYR A 751 3.62 29.66 8.25
N PHE A 752 3.74 30.09 6.99
CA PHE A 752 2.59 30.52 6.20
C PHE A 752 1.81 29.33 5.63
N PRO A 753 0.47 29.41 5.54
CA PRO A 753 -0.38 28.30 5.11
C PRO A 753 -0.29 27.96 3.62
N GLY A 754 0.35 28.81 2.80
CA GLY A 754 0.48 28.60 1.37
C GLY A 754 0.99 29.83 0.61
N VAL A 755 1.24 29.64 -0.69
CA VAL A 755 1.80 30.67 -1.58
C VAL A 755 0.92 31.91 -1.70
N ASP A 756 -0.41 31.78 -1.67
CA ASP A 756 -1.33 32.92 -1.76
C ASP A 756 -1.26 33.82 -0.52
N TYR A 757 -1.01 33.23 0.66
CA TYR A 757 -0.80 33.99 1.88
C TYR A 757 0.51 34.77 1.79
N LEU A 758 1.59 34.13 1.34
CA LEU A 758 2.88 34.78 1.09
C LEU A 758 2.74 35.96 0.12
N LEU A 759 1.99 35.80 -0.98
CA LEU A 759 1.75 36.87 -1.95
C LEU A 759 1.09 38.10 -1.31
N ARG A 760 0.04 37.89 -0.48
CA ARG A 760 -0.63 38.99 0.24
C ARG A 760 0.32 39.73 1.19
N VAL A 761 1.13 38.97 1.93
CA VAL A 761 2.13 39.55 2.85
C VAL A 761 3.16 40.39 2.09
N LEU A 762 3.71 39.87 0.99
CA LEU A 762 4.71 40.58 0.19
C LEU A 762 4.13 41.83 -0.50
N GLU A 763 2.87 41.77 -0.94
CA GLU A 763 2.18 42.92 -1.49
C GLU A 763 1.99 44.02 -0.43
N GLY A 764 1.56 43.67 0.78
CA GLY A 764 1.46 44.59 1.90
C GLY A 764 2.82 45.18 2.31
N ALA A 765 3.86 44.36 2.37
CA ALA A 765 5.22 44.80 2.69
C ALA A 765 5.75 45.78 1.63
N ALA A 766 5.52 45.52 0.35
CA ALA A 766 5.90 46.41 -0.74
C ALA A 766 5.12 47.74 -0.71
N ARG A 767 3.88 47.77 -0.21
CA ARG A 767 3.11 49.00 0.02
C ARG A 767 3.63 49.82 1.21
N ALA A 768 4.04 49.15 2.30
CA ALA A 768 4.56 49.82 3.49
C ALA A 768 5.95 50.45 3.27
N ALA A 769 6.74 49.89 2.36
CA ALA A 769 8.04 50.42 1.97
C ALA A 769 7.92 51.68 1.08
N LYS A 770 8.80 52.66 1.32
CA LYS A 770 8.93 53.87 0.48
C LYS A 770 9.43 53.54 -0.93
N PRO A 771 9.11 54.36 -1.95
CA PRO A 771 9.86 54.35 -3.21
C PRO A 771 11.36 54.57 -2.95
N GLY A 772 12.19 53.65 -3.44
CA GLY A 772 13.64 53.57 -3.16
C GLY A 772 14.00 52.74 -1.92
N GLY A 773 13.01 52.31 -1.13
CA GLY A 773 13.18 51.39 0.00
C GLY A 773 13.25 49.91 -0.42
N PHE A 774 13.31 49.01 0.56
CA PHE A 774 13.43 47.57 0.30
C PHE A 774 12.58 46.70 1.23
N VAL A 775 12.23 45.51 0.74
CA VAL A 775 11.71 44.40 1.53
C VAL A 775 12.78 43.32 1.59
N PHE A 776 13.19 42.95 2.79
CA PHE A 776 14.10 41.84 3.05
C PHE A 776 13.31 40.62 3.50
N VAL A 777 13.41 39.54 2.75
CA VAL A 777 12.80 38.24 3.10
C VAL A 777 13.94 37.28 3.39
N GLY A 778 14.19 37.06 4.68
CA GLY A 778 15.33 36.27 5.14
C GLY A 778 14.95 34.85 5.53
N ASP A 779 15.92 33.95 5.38
CA ASP A 779 15.86 32.57 5.88
C ASP A 779 14.78 31.69 5.22
N VAL A 780 14.59 31.87 3.92
CA VAL A 780 13.60 31.12 3.13
C VAL A 780 14.13 29.73 2.80
N ARG A 781 13.33 28.68 3.06
CA ARG A 781 13.68 27.29 2.69
C ARG A 781 13.55 27.07 1.18
N SER A 782 14.53 26.41 0.57
CA SER A 782 14.60 26.16 -0.87
C SER A 782 13.83 24.92 -1.32
N LEU A 783 12.82 25.11 -2.18
CA LEU A 783 12.02 24.00 -2.72
C LEU A 783 12.84 23.03 -3.60
N PRO A 784 13.72 23.51 -4.51
CA PRO A 784 14.62 22.62 -5.27
C PRO A 784 15.52 21.74 -4.40
N LEU A 785 15.79 22.13 -3.15
CA LEU A 785 16.65 21.40 -2.22
C LEU A 785 15.88 20.63 -1.14
N LEU A 786 14.55 20.60 -1.19
CA LEU A 786 13.72 19.99 -0.16
C LEU A 786 13.97 18.47 -0.04
N GLU A 787 14.03 17.77 -1.18
CA GLU A 787 14.32 16.33 -1.19
C GLU A 787 15.74 16.04 -0.69
N ALA A 788 16.71 16.88 -1.06
CA ALA A 788 18.10 16.79 -0.59
C ALA A 788 18.19 16.95 0.94
N PHE A 789 17.45 17.90 1.50
CA PHE A 789 17.35 18.10 2.94
C PHE A 789 16.79 16.87 3.66
N HIS A 790 15.61 16.37 3.24
CA HIS A 790 14.99 15.18 3.83
C HIS A 790 15.88 13.95 3.72
N ALA A 791 16.54 13.75 2.58
CA ALA A 791 17.52 12.68 2.39
C ALA A 791 18.69 12.81 3.36
N SER A 792 19.25 14.01 3.55
CA SER A 792 20.37 14.23 4.46
C SER A 792 20.02 13.94 5.92
N VAL A 793 18.83 14.34 6.38
CA VAL A 793 18.35 14.13 7.75
C VAL A 793 18.06 12.65 7.99
N LEU A 794 17.39 11.98 7.05
CA LEU A 794 17.15 10.54 7.17
C LEU A 794 18.46 9.77 7.15
N LEU A 795 19.40 10.16 6.28
CA LEU A 795 20.71 9.52 6.18
C LEU A 795 21.51 9.63 7.48
N SER A 796 21.35 10.70 8.27
CA SER A 796 22.04 10.81 9.57
C SER A 796 21.42 9.93 10.66
N LYS A 797 20.15 9.54 10.54
CA LYS A 797 19.40 8.82 11.58
C LYS A 797 19.15 7.34 11.26
N ALA A 798 19.03 6.97 10.00
CA ALA A 798 18.59 5.65 9.57
C ALA A 798 19.57 4.52 9.96
N ALA A 799 19.04 3.31 10.12
CA ALA A 799 19.87 2.13 10.33
C ALA A 799 20.72 1.83 9.07
N PRO A 800 21.99 1.41 9.21
CA PRO A 800 22.85 1.08 8.06
C PRO A 800 22.25 0.00 7.13
N SER A 801 21.41 -0.89 7.67
CA SER A 801 20.77 -1.98 6.93
C SER A 801 19.55 -1.56 6.09
N LEU A 802 19.12 -0.29 6.17
CA LEU A 802 17.97 0.18 5.41
C LEU A 802 18.30 0.16 3.91
N SER A 803 17.49 -0.53 3.10
CA SER A 803 17.73 -0.64 1.66
C SER A 803 17.50 0.67 0.92
N ARG A 804 18.15 0.87 -0.22
CA ARG A 804 17.95 2.04 -1.10
C ARG A 804 16.47 2.31 -1.40
N ALA A 805 15.69 1.27 -1.70
CA ALA A 805 14.28 1.40 -2.02
C ALA A 805 13.45 1.89 -0.83
N GLN A 806 13.72 1.37 0.38
CA GLN A 806 13.05 1.81 1.60
C GLN A 806 13.48 3.22 2.00
N PHE A 807 14.77 3.55 1.88
CA PHE A 807 15.29 4.89 2.09
C PHE A 807 14.61 5.90 1.17
N ALA A 808 14.58 5.61 -0.14
CA ALA A 808 13.95 6.49 -1.12
C ALA A 808 12.45 6.70 -0.87
N ALA A 809 11.74 5.65 -0.44
CA ALA A 809 10.33 5.76 -0.06
C ALA A 809 10.13 6.64 1.19
N GLN A 810 10.97 6.49 2.21
CA GLN A 810 10.90 7.31 3.42
C GLN A 810 11.24 8.78 3.15
N VAL A 811 12.21 9.07 2.29
CA VAL A 811 12.53 10.45 1.86
C VAL A 811 11.33 11.10 1.18
N ARG A 812 10.71 10.43 0.19
CA ARG A 812 9.53 10.96 -0.52
C ARG A 812 8.32 11.15 0.39
N GLY A 813 8.13 10.24 1.35
CA GLY A 813 7.12 10.39 2.39
C GLY A 813 7.36 11.63 3.25
N GLY A 814 8.60 11.88 3.66
CA GLY A 814 9.00 13.08 4.40
C GLY A 814 8.75 14.38 3.64
N VAL A 815 9.11 14.41 2.35
CA VAL A 815 8.84 15.57 1.46
C VAL A 815 7.35 15.83 1.34
N SER A 816 6.53 14.79 1.19
CA SER A 816 5.07 14.91 1.07
C SER A 816 4.38 15.32 2.36
N ALA A 817 5.03 15.06 3.50
CA ALA A 817 4.55 15.40 4.84
C ALA A 817 5.08 16.75 5.36
N GLU A 818 5.84 17.49 4.55
CA GLU A 818 6.42 18.78 4.93
C GLU A 818 5.33 19.77 5.36
N GLU A 819 5.35 20.15 6.64
CA GLU A 819 4.35 21.01 7.26
C GLU A 819 4.73 22.49 7.21
N GLU A 820 5.95 22.82 6.80
CA GLU A 820 6.41 24.21 6.61
C GLU A 820 6.28 24.63 5.15
N LEU A 821 6.10 25.93 4.90
CA LEU A 821 6.14 26.49 3.55
C LEU A 821 7.59 26.58 3.05
N VAL A 822 7.84 25.98 1.90
CA VAL A 822 9.13 25.90 1.22
C VAL A 822 8.95 26.50 -0.17
N VAL A 823 9.81 27.45 -0.55
CA VAL A 823 9.59 28.33 -1.70
C VAL A 823 10.74 28.18 -2.70
N ASP A 824 10.41 28.02 -3.97
CA ASP A 824 11.37 28.04 -5.08
C ASP A 824 11.90 29.47 -5.29
N PRO A 825 13.22 29.70 -5.37
CA PRO A 825 13.80 31.00 -5.69
C PRO A 825 13.18 31.69 -6.92
N ALA A 826 12.79 30.91 -7.95
CA ALA A 826 12.16 31.42 -9.16
C ALA A 826 10.80 32.10 -8.92
N PHE A 827 10.18 31.88 -7.75
CA PHE A 827 9.00 32.61 -7.28
C PHE A 827 9.24 34.13 -7.29
N PHE A 828 10.39 34.56 -6.76
CA PHE A 828 10.70 35.98 -6.59
C PHE A 828 11.04 36.67 -7.92
N ASP A 829 11.56 35.93 -8.89
CA ASP A 829 11.71 36.40 -10.27
C ASP A 829 10.33 36.56 -10.96
N ALA A 830 9.43 35.58 -10.77
CA ALA A 830 8.06 35.64 -11.29
C ALA A 830 7.22 36.75 -10.65
N LEU A 831 7.50 37.08 -9.38
CA LEU A 831 6.84 38.11 -8.59
C LEU A 831 6.93 39.49 -9.26
N LYS A 832 8.05 39.82 -9.90
CA LYS A 832 8.26 41.11 -10.60
C LYS A 832 7.20 41.38 -11.67
N ARG A 833 6.70 40.33 -12.34
CA ARG A 833 5.65 40.46 -13.37
C ARG A 833 4.27 40.75 -12.78
N HIS A 834 4.05 40.41 -11.51
CA HIS A 834 2.75 40.47 -10.84
C HIS A 834 2.65 41.60 -9.81
N LEU A 835 3.78 42.07 -9.27
CA LEU A 835 3.88 43.23 -8.39
C LEU A 835 4.73 44.34 -9.04
N PRO A 836 4.12 45.24 -9.84
CA PRO A 836 4.84 46.29 -10.57
C PRO A 836 5.62 47.28 -9.69
N ARG A 837 5.32 47.32 -8.38
CA ARG A 837 6.05 48.14 -7.41
C ARG A 837 7.44 47.60 -7.08
N VAL A 838 7.74 46.33 -7.39
CA VAL A 838 9.04 45.71 -7.18
C VAL A 838 9.89 45.89 -8.44
N GLY A 839 10.88 46.78 -8.39
CA GLY A 839 11.77 47.08 -9.51
C GLY A 839 12.88 46.05 -9.70
N LEU A 840 13.31 45.41 -8.62
CA LEU A 840 14.40 44.43 -8.60
C LEU A 840 14.15 43.37 -7.51
N ALA A 841 14.44 42.11 -7.83
CA ALA A 841 14.51 40.99 -6.89
C ALA A 841 15.92 40.37 -6.94
N GLU A 842 16.56 40.20 -5.79
CA GLU A 842 17.88 39.59 -5.68
C GLU A 842 17.83 38.42 -4.69
N VAL A 843 18.14 37.21 -5.17
CA VAL A 843 18.30 36.02 -4.34
C VAL A 843 19.77 35.84 -3.99
N ARG A 844 20.10 35.62 -2.72
CA ARG A 844 21.47 35.44 -2.24
C ARG A 844 21.60 34.26 -1.28
N LEU A 845 22.76 33.61 -1.30
CA LEU A 845 23.10 32.56 -0.34
C LEU A 845 23.24 33.09 1.09
N LYS A 846 23.03 32.21 2.07
CA LYS A 846 23.41 32.44 3.47
C LYS A 846 24.94 32.41 3.61
N ARG A 847 25.48 33.34 4.39
CA ARG A 847 26.89 33.39 4.80
C ARG A 847 27.03 32.72 6.17
N GLY A 848 28.13 32.01 6.39
CA GLY A 848 28.45 31.33 7.65
C GLY A 848 29.49 30.23 7.46
N ARG A 849 30.43 30.12 8.39
CA ARG A 849 31.49 29.10 8.41
C ARG A 849 30.98 27.75 8.92
N HIS A 850 29.90 27.75 9.69
CA HIS A 850 29.25 26.54 10.17
C HIS A 850 28.25 26.01 9.14
N HIS A 851 28.47 24.78 8.65
CA HIS A 851 27.62 24.14 7.64
C HIS A 851 26.48 23.36 8.31
N ASN A 852 25.42 24.05 8.70
CA ASN A 852 24.21 23.46 9.28
C ASN A 852 23.01 23.62 8.32
N GLU A 853 21.82 23.18 8.73
CA GLU A 853 20.63 23.25 7.87
C GLU A 853 20.25 24.68 7.45
N LEU A 854 20.60 25.69 8.26
CA LEU A 854 20.29 27.10 7.97
C LEU A 854 21.19 27.65 6.86
N THR A 855 22.47 27.29 6.86
CA THR A 855 23.43 27.81 5.86
C THR A 855 23.44 27.00 4.56
N ARG A 856 22.95 25.74 4.57
CA ARG A 856 22.91 24.84 3.41
C ARG A 856 21.66 24.98 2.54
N PHE A 857 20.47 25.01 3.16
CA PHE A 857 19.19 24.82 2.45
C PHE A 857 18.30 26.07 2.44
N ARG A 858 18.80 27.19 2.99
CA ARG A 858 18.06 28.45 3.07
C ARG A 858 18.77 29.56 2.29
N TYR A 859 17.99 30.57 1.91
CA TYR A 859 18.47 31.74 1.17
C TYR A 859 17.77 33.02 1.64
N ASP A 860 18.31 34.16 1.24
CA ASP A 860 17.72 35.47 1.50
C ASP A 860 17.33 36.15 0.19
N VAL A 861 16.32 37.01 0.27
CA VAL A 861 15.80 37.78 -0.86
C VAL A 861 15.73 39.26 -0.52
N PHE A 862 16.18 40.09 -1.45
CA PHE A 862 15.98 41.53 -1.44
C PHE A 862 15.04 41.96 -2.56
N LEU A 863 13.97 42.64 -2.20
CA LEU A 863 13.04 43.27 -3.14
C LEU A 863 13.19 44.78 -3.04
N ARG A 864 13.64 45.45 -4.10
CA ARG A 864 13.70 46.92 -4.14
C ARG A 864 12.37 47.48 -4.63
N VAL A 865 11.80 48.42 -3.87
CA VAL A 865 10.51 49.05 -4.18
C VAL A 865 10.74 50.35 -4.94
N GLY A 866 10.16 50.52 -6.13
CA GLY A 866 10.38 51.70 -6.97
C GLY A 866 10.47 51.38 -8.47
N PRO A 867 10.72 52.39 -9.32
CA PRO A 867 10.85 52.19 -10.76
C PRO A 867 12.00 51.23 -11.08
N GLU A 868 11.87 50.48 -12.17
CA GLU A 868 12.90 49.56 -12.66
C GLU A 868 14.20 50.34 -12.93
N GLU A 869 15.28 50.01 -12.20
CA GLU A 869 16.60 50.59 -12.46
C GLU A 869 17.11 50.14 -13.84
N THR A 870 17.79 51.03 -14.57
CA THR A 870 18.52 50.66 -15.78
C THR A 870 19.49 49.53 -15.47
N GLN A 871 19.19 48.33 -15.98
CA GLN A 871 20.03 47.15 -15.77
C GLN A 871 21.45 47.43 -16.28
N THR A 872 22.42 47.26 -15.40
CA THR A 872 23.83 47.22 -15.80
C THR A 872 24.01 46.00 -16.72
N PRO A 873 24.71 46.11 -17.86
CA PRO A 873 24.96 44.95 -18.72
C PRO A 873 25.61 43.82 -17.92
N PRO A 874 25.25 42.54 -18.17
CA PRO A 874 25.77 41.43 -17.42
C PRO A 874 27.31 41.41 -17.51
N PRO A 875 28.00 41.13 -16.39
CA PRO A 875 29.45 41.05 -16.39
C PRO A 875 29.94 39.92 -17.32
N PRO A 876 31.17 40.02 -17.85
CA PRO A 876 31.80 38.89 -18.54
C PRO A 876 31.75 37.63 -17.67
N GLU A 877 31.35 36.51 -18.29
CA GLU A 877 31.14 35.22 -17.60
C GLU A 877 32.29 34.25 -17.89
N VAL A 878 32.67 33.50 -16.86
CA VAL A 878 33.67 32.44 -16.92
C VAL A 878 33.10 31.22 -16.20
N ASP A 879 32.96 30.09 -16.90
CA ASP A 879 32.50 28.83 -16.28
C ASP A 879 33.64 28.20 -15.46
N TRP A 880 33.32 27.81 -14.22
CA TRP A 880 34.29 27.24 -13.28
C TRP A 880 34.98 26.00 -13.82
N ARG A 881 34.23 25.09 -14.45
CA ARG A 881 34.72 23.79 -14.89
C ARG A 881 35.38 23.85 -16.25
N GLU A 882 34.77 24.53 -17.22
CA GLU A 882 35.29 24.62 -18.58
C GLU A 882 36.67 25.30 -18.62
N GLN A 883 36.91 26.22 -17.70
CA GLN A 883 38.15 26.99 -17.61
C GLN A 883 39.15 26.40 -16.60
N GLY A 884 38.82 25.26 -15.99
CA GLY A 884 39.67 24.60 -14.99
C GLY A 884 40.03 25.50 -13.82
N LEU A 885 39.12 26.38 -13.39
CA LEU A 885 39.38 27.35 -12.35
C LEU A 885 39.59 26.67 -10.99
N THR A 886 40.47 27.27 -10.20
CA THR A 886 40.68 26.97 -8.79
C THR A 886 40.65 28.29 -8.01
N PRO A 887 40.42 28.30 -6.68
CA PRO A 887 40.46 29.54 -5.90
C PRO A 887 41.78 30.32 -6.09
N ALA A 888 42.90 29.61 -6.21
CA ALA A 888 44.21 30.21 -6.48
C ALA A 888 44.32 30.80 -7.90
N ALA A 889 43.79 30.11 -8.92
CA ALA A 889 43.79 30.59 -10.30
C ALA A 889 42.89 31.83 -10.45
N LEU A 890 41.74 31.85 -9.79
CA LEU A 890 40.84 33.01 -9.79
C LEU A 890 41.46 34.23 -9.11
N ARG A 891 42.13 34.04 -7.96
CA ARG A 891 42.86 35.13 -7.30
C ARG A 891 43.90 35.76 -8.24
N ARG A 892 44.72 34.94 -8.90
CA ARG A 892 45.71 35.42 -9.88
C ARG A 892 45.05 36.18 -11.02
N LEU A 893 43.94 35.66 -11.55
CA LEU A 893 43.18 36.34 -12.60
C LEU A 893 42.73 37.75 -12.15
N LEU A 894 42.19 37.88 -10.94
CA LEU A 894 41.72 39.17 -10.41
C LEU A 894 42.85 40.16 -10.16
N GLU A 895 44.01 39.68 -9.69
CA GLU A 895 45.20 40.50 -9.43
C GLU A 895 45.87 40.95 -10.74
N GLU A 896 46.02 40.05 -11.72
CA GLU A 896 46.70 40.31 -13.00
C GLU A 896 45.85 41.15 -13.96
N THR A 897 44.55 40.88 -14.05
CA THR A 897 43.68 41.52 -15.06
C THR A 897 42.82 42.65 -14.51
N SER A 898 42.63 42.70 -13.18
CA SER A 898 41.88 43.76 -12.48
C SER A 898 40.53 44.13 -13.15
N PRO A 899 39.65 43.16 -13.48
CA PRO A 899 38.41 43.42 -14.19
C PRO A 899 37.50 44.37 -13.42
N ARG A 900 36.70 45.18 -14.13
CA ARG A 900 35.67 46.01 -13.47
C ARG A 900 34.58 45.16 -12.82
N SER A 901 34.20 44.06 -13.47
CA SER A 901 33.24 43.07 -12.98
C SER A 901 33.49 41.72 -13.65
N LEU A 902 33.22 40.62 -12.95
CA LEU A 902 33.38 39.25 -13.43
C LEU A 902 32.29 38.35 -12.82
N ARG A 903 31.67 37.48 -13.62
CA ARG A 903 30.82 36.39 -13.13
C ARG A 903 31.54 35.06 -13.30
N VAL A 904 31.58 34.28 -12.24
CA VAL A 904 32.08 32.90 -12.22
C VAL A 904 30.88 31.99 -12.06
N ALA A 905 30.53 31.25 -13.12
CA ALA A 905 29.33 30.41 -13.14
C ALA A 905 29.62 28.95 -12.79
N GLY A 906 28.63 28.27 -12.19
CA GLY A 906 28.61 26.81 -12.07
C GLY A 906 29.60 26.22 -11.05
N VAL A 907 29.97 26.98 -10.01
CA VAL A 907 30.88 26.53 -8.96
C VAL A 907 30.21 25.42 -8.12
N PRO A 908 30.83 24.24 -7.94
CA PRO A 908 30.25 23.15 -7.14
C PRO A 908 30.26 23.50 -5.66
N ASP A 909 29.10 23.44 -5.01
CA ASP A 909 28.97 23.81 -3.61
C ASP A 909 29.47 22.70 -2.67
N ALA A 910 30.51 23.00 -1.90
CA ALA A 910 31.01 22.09 -0.87
C ALA A 910 29.93 21.76 0.17
N ARG A 911 29.01 22.69 0.43
CA ARG A 911 27.94 22.58 1.43
C ARG A 911 26.85 21.57 1.05
N LEU A 912 26.69 21.27 -0.24
CA LEU A 912 25.63 20.41 -0.78
C LEU A 912 26.15 19.18 -1.53
N ARG A 913 27.47 18.99 -1.58
CA ARG A 913 28.08 17.96 -2.44
C ARG A 913 27.60 16.56 -2.09
N ALA A 914 27.49 16.25 -0.80
CA ALA A 914 27.05 14.95 -0.32
C ALA A 914 25.57 14.71 -0.59
N GLU A 915 24.75 15.74 -0.40
CA GLU A 915 23.31 15.70 -0.54
C GLU A 915 22.89 15.51 -2.00
N MET A 916 23.54 16.23 -2.93
CA MET A 916 23.28 16.04 -4.35
C MET A 916 23.68 14.64 -4.83
N LYS A 917 24.80 14.10 -4.33
CA LYS A 917 25.20 12.73 -4.68
C LYS A 917 24.23 11.68 -4.13
N THR A 918 23.71 11.92 -2.93
CA THR A 918 22.68 11.06 -2.31
C THR A 918 21.45 10.96 -3.20
N LEU A 919 20.96 12.09 -3.74
CA LEU A 919 19.83 12.08 -4.66
C LEU A 919 20.13 11.35 -5.98
N GLU A 920 21.32 11.54 -6.55
CA GLU A 920 21.75 10.83 -7.76
C GLU A 920 21.75 9.30 -7.56
N TRP A 921 22.31 8.83 -6.44
CA TRP A 921 22.31 7.41 -6.11
C TRP A 921 20.94 6.84 -5.78
N MET A 922 20.06 7.66 -5.21
CA MET A 922 18.68 7.29 -4.94
C MET A 922 17.87 7.09 -6.23
N ALA A 923 18.15 7.89 -7.27
CA ALA A 923 17.45 7.85 -8.55
C ALA A 923 18.05 6.85 -9.57
N GLY A 924 19.35 6.55 -9.50
CA GLY A 924 20.08 5.76 -10.49
C GLY A 924 20.12 4.24 -10.26
N ALA A 925 20.18 3.46 -11.35
CA ALA A 925 20.24 1.99 -11.33
C ALA A 925 21.61 1.40 -10.89
N GLY A 926 22.61 2.24 -10.60
CA GLY A 926 23.98 1.84 -10.24
C GLY A 926 24.51 2.47 -8.94
N GLY A 927 23.64 3.02 -8.09
CA GLY A 927 24.02 3.52 -6.76
C GLY A 927 24.12 2.39 -5.71
N PRO A 928 24.63 2.71 -4.50
CA PRO A 928 24.71 1.75 -3.40
C PRO A 928 23.36 1.16 -2.99
N ASP A 929 23.34 -0.06 -2.43
CA ASP A 929 22.11 -0.80 -2.15
C ASP A 929 21.56 -0.57 -0.73
N SER A 930 22.38 -0.01 0.17
CA SER A 930 22.03 0.21 1.58
C SER A 930 22.51 1.57 2.12
N VAL A 931 21.82 2.09 3.14
CA VAL A 931 22.20 3.35 3.82
C VAL A 931 23.64 3.33 4.36
N GLY A 932 24.13 2.17 4.82
CA GLY A 932 25.53 2.00 5.23
C GLY A 932 26.50 2.34 4.10
N GLU A 933 26.27 1.77 2.91
CA GLU A 933 27.11 2.03 1.74
C GLU A 933 26.97 3.47 1.21
N PHE A 934 25.79 4.10 1.34
CA PHE A 934 25.64 5.53 1.07
C PHE A 934 26.62 6.35 1.93
N ARG A 935 26.66 6.10 3.24
CA ARG A 935 27.56 6.82 4.16
C ARG A 935 29.03 6.61 3.80
N ASP A 936 29.43 5.37 3.52
CA ASP A 936 30.81 5.03 3.18
C ASP A 936 31.23 5.67 1.85
N GLY A 937 30.39 5.55 0.82
CA GLY A 937 30.64 6.15 -0.49
C GLY A 937 30.73 7.68 -0.44
N LEU A 938 29.88 8.34 0.35
CA LEU A 938 29.93 9.80 0.50
C LEU A 938 31.21 10.26 1.19
N GLN A 939 31.70 9.51 2.18
CA GLN A 939 32.99 9.83 2.82
C GLN A 939 34.15 9.74 1.82
N GLN A 940 34.10 8.80 0.88
CA GLN A 940 35.10 8.71 -0.19
C GLN A 940 34.98 9.88 -1.16
N LEU A 941 33.76 10.16 -1.65
CA LEU A 941 33.50 11.27 -2.58
C LEU A 941 34.03 12.60 -2.04
N LEU A 942 33.73 12.93 -0.77
CA LEU A 942 34.14 14.20 -0.17
C LEU A 942 35.67 14.34 -0.04
N ARG A 943 36.44 13.25 -0.06
CA ARG A 943 37.91 13.30 -0.10
C ARG A 943 38.44 13.53 -1.51
N GLU A 944 37.79 12.98 -2.52
CA GLU A 944 38.21 13.05 -3.92
C GLU A 944 37.76 14.37 -4.58
N GLU A 945 36.54 14.83 -4.27
CA GLU A 945 35.89 15.98 -4.90
C GLU A 945 35.09 16.81 -3.86
N PRO A 946 35.76 17.58 -2.97
CA PRO A 946 35.12 18.27 -1.84
C PRO A 946 34.19 19.43 -2.21
N GLY A 947 34.22 19.92 -3.46
CA GLY A 947 33.55 21.18 -3.85
C GLY A 947 34.30 22.42 -3.34
N VAL A 948 33.67 23.59 -3.44
CA VAL A 948 34.24 24.89 -3.01
C VAL A 948 33.27 25.57 -2.04
N ASP A 949 33.76 25.99 -0.87
CA ASP A 949 32.95 26.74 0.10
C ASP A 949 32.76 28.19 -0.37
N PRO A 950 31.51 28.69 -0.48
CA PRO A 950 31.21 30.10 -0.76
C PRO A 950 31.98 31.11 0.10
N GLU A 951 32.33 30.78 1.37
CA GLU A 951 33.10 31.67 2.26
C GLU A 951 34.46 32.10 1.68
N LEU A 952 35.05 31.26 0.84
CA LEU A 952 36.32 31.59 0.19
C LEU A 952 36.19 32.82 -0.72
N PHE A 953 35.04 33.00 -1.37
CA PHE A 953 34.83 34.13 -2.27
C PHE A 953 34.57 35.42 -1.50
N TRP A 954 33.77 35.39 -0.42
CA TRP A 954 33.59 36.57 0.43
C TRP A 954 34.92 36.99 1.08
N SER A 955 35.70 36.03 1.58
CA SER A 955 37.05 36.30 2.12
C SER A 955 37.98 36.92 1.08
N LEU A 956 37.89 36.46 -0.18
CA LEU A 956 38.65 37.04 -1.29
C LEU A 956 38.26 38.50 -1.57
N GLY A 957 36.97 38.85 -1.46
CA GLY A 957 36.50 40.23 -1.54
C GLY A 957 36.87 41.09 -0.32
N ASP A 958 37.05 40.50 0.85
CA ASP A 958 37.55 41.22 2.02
C ASP A 958 39.05 41.59 1.84
N GLU A 959 39.82 40.74 1.16
CA GLU A 959 41.26 40.94 0.90
C GLU A 959 41.57 41.79 -0.35
N LEU A 960 40.74 41.68 -1.40
CA LEU A 960 40.90 42.40 -2.66
C LEU A 960 39.87 43.54 -2.79
N PRO A 961 40.05 44.55 -3.66
CA PRO A 961 39.10 45.66 -3.78
C PRO A 961 37.84 45.26 -4.58
N TYR A 962 37.17 44.17 -4.20
CA TYR A 962 35.95 43.66 -4.84
C TYR A 962 34.81 43.46 -3.82
N ASP A 963 33.61 43.82 -4.24
CA ASP A 963 32.37 43.35 -3.63
C ASP A 963 31.97 42.01 -4.26
N VAL A 964 31.54 41.07 -3.42
CA VAL A 964 31.26 39.68 -3.81
C VAL A 964 29.81 39.36 -3.52
N ASP A 965 29.09 38.95 -4.56
CA ASP A 965 27.73 38.45 -4.46
C ASP A 965 27.70 36.98 -4.88
N VAL A 966 27.01 36.13 -4.11
CA VAL A 966 26.91 34.70 -4.37
C VAL A 966 25.44 34.28 -4.38
N SER A 967 25.02 33.60 -5.43
CA SER A 967 23.64 33.13 -5.61
C SER A 967 23.61 31.73 -6.23
N TRP A 968 22.51 31.01 -6.06
CA TRP A 968 22.35 29.68 -6.65
C TRP A 968 22.39 29.73 -8.19
N SER A 969 23.09 28.75 -8.78
CA SER A 969 23.04 28.50 -10.21
C SER A 969 21.78 27.70 -10.52
N GLY A 970 20.95 28.14 -11.48
CA GLY A 970 19.70 27.47 -11.86
C GLY A 970 18.76 27.16 -10.68
N ALA A 971 18.55 28.14 -9.79
CA ALA A 971 17.75 28.01 -8.56
C ALA A 971 18.22 26.93 -7.55
N GLY A 972 19.42 26.36 -7.74
CA GLY A 972 20.08 25.46 -6.79
C GLY A 972 19.89 23.97 -7.09
N ALA A 973 19.09 23.60 -8.10
CA ALA A 973 18.76 22.21 -8.43
C ALA A 973 19.98 21.31 -8.74
N GLY A 974 21.13 21.89 -9.08
CA GLY A 974 22.38 21.17 -9.33
C GLY A 974 23.40 21.16 -8.19
N GLY A 975 23.10 21.77 -7.04
CA GLY A 975 24.07 21.99 -5.94
C GLY A 975 25.27 22.83 -6.37
N ARG A 976 25.02 23.89 -7.13
CA ARG A 976 26.03 24.80 -7.66
C ARG A 976 25.61 26.24 -7.43
N TYR A 977 26.58 27.13 -7.34
CA TYR A 977 26.36 28.57 -7.22
C TYR A 977 27.19 29.36 -8.24
N ASP A 978 26.74 30.59 -8.48
CA ASP A 978 27.44 31.57 -9.27
C ASP A 978 27.97 32.68 -8.35
N VAL A 979 29.14 33.23 -8.69
CA VAL A 979 29.80 34.31 -7.95
C VAL A 979 29.95 35.52 -8.85
N VAL A 980 29.52 36.69 -8.40
CA VAL A 980 29.73 37.96 -9.10
C VAL A 980 30.65 38.84 -8.29
N LEU A 981 31.76 39.23 -8.91
CA LEU A 981 32.81 40.07 -8.35
C LEU A 981 32.74 41.45 -9.00
N ARG A 982 32.64 42.52 -8.20
CA ARG A 982 32.55 43.91 -8.69
C ARG A 982 33.61 44.77 -8.02
N ARG A 983 34.43 45.48 -8.79
CA ARG A 983 35.50 46.29 -8.21
C ARG A 983 34.92 47.48 -7.44
N ARG A 984 35.34 47.67 -6.18
CA ARG A 984 34.88 48.80 -5.34
C ARG A 984 35.29 50.13 -5.99
N PRO A 985 34.38 51.11 -6.08
CA PRO A 985 34.71 52.43 -6.62
C PRO A 985 35.71 53.17 -5.73
N THR A 986 36.62 53.92 -6.34
CA THR A 986 37.63 54.75 -5.63
C THR A 986 37.06 56.07 -5.08
N SER A 987 35.78 56.37 -5.33
CA SER A 987 35.06 57.56 -4.83
C SER A 987 33.63 57.18 -4.40
N ILE A 988 33.12 57.87 -3.37
CA ILE A 988 31.88 57.53 -2.65
C ILE A 988 30.59 57.77 -3.48
N GLU A 989 30.64 58.55 -4.57
CA GLU A 989 29.45 58.99 -5.33
C GLU A 989 28.86 57.98 -6.35
N GLY A 990 29.19 56.69 -6.26
CA GLY A 990 28.71 55.70 -7.25
C GLY A 990 28.48 54.29 -6.71
N ALA A 991 28.17 54.14 -5.42
CA ALA A 991 27.85 52.83 -4.85
C ALA A 991 26.38 52.47 -5.10
N PHE A 992 26.14 51.22 -5.51
CA PHE A 992 24.83 50.56 -5.72
C PHE A 992 24.14 50.74 -7.08
N GLY A 993 24.70 50.10 -8.12
CA GLY A 993 23.90 49.58 -9.23
C GLY A 993 23.70 48.07 -9.03
N GLY A 994 22.45 47.63 -8.86
CA GLY A 994 22.13 46.19 -8.78
C GLY A 994 22.39 45.52 -10.14
N VAL A 995 23.05 44.36 -10.12
CA VAL A 995 23.17 43.49 -11.30
C VAL A 995 22.31 42.28 -11.00
N ALA A 996 21.39 41.95 -11.91
CA ALA A 996 20.65 40.70 -11.80
C ALA A 996 21.65 39.52 -11.81
N LEU A 997 21.75 38.80 -10.69
CA LEU A 997 22.70 37.69 -10.53
C LEU A 997 22.28 36.44 -11.31
N HIS A 998 21.05 36.42 -11.82
CA HIS A 998 20.52 35.34 -12.64
C HIS A 998 20.59 35.72 -14.12
N ALA A 999 21.24 34.88 -14.93
CA ALA A 999 20.88 34.82 -16.35
C ALA A 999 19.41 34.43 -16.40
N SER A 1000 18.54 35.29 -16.92
CA SER A 1000 17.16 34.89 -17.19
C SER A 1000 17.24 33.71 -18.17
N GLU A 1001 16.96 32.49 -17.71
CA GLU A 1001 16.61 31.42 -18.63
C GLU A 1001 15.47 31.97 -19.50
N GLY A 1002 15.75 32.08 -20.80
CA GLY A 1002 14.85 32.72 -21.74
C GLY A 1002 13.45 32.14 -21.63
N ALA A 1003 12.45 33.00 -21.53
CA ALA A 1003 11.04 32.69 -21.78
C ALA A 1003 10.54 31.34 -21.23
N ALA A 1004 10.89 30.97 -20.00
CA ALA A 1004 10.24 29.85 -19.33
C ALA A 1004 8.74 30.17 -19.16
N ALA A 1005 7.89 29.23 -19.59
CA ALA A 1005 6.44 29.34 -19.52
C ALA A 1005 5.98 29.72 -18.11
N VAL A 1006 5.02 30.64 -18.01
CA VAL A 1006 4.40 31.02 -16.72
C VAL A 1006 3.80 29.77 -16.09
N ARG A 1007 4.35 29.35 -14.94
CA ARG A 1007 3.81 28.25 -14.15
C ARG A 1007 2.74 28.81 -13.19
N PRO A 1008 1.71 28.04 -12.83
CA PRO A 1008 0.78 28.42 -11.76
C PRO A 1008 1.52 28.68 -10.43
N TRP A 1009 1.00 29.57 -9.58
CA TRP A 1009 1.62 29.88 -8.27
C TRP A 1009 1.87 28.66 -7.39
N ALA A 1010 0.97 27.67 -7.44
CA ALA A 1010 1.10 26.40 -6.72
C ALA A 1010 2.33 25.57 -7.11
N ALA A 1011 3.00 25.85 -8.24
CA ALA A 1011 4.22 25.17 -8.64
C ALA A 1011 5.49 25.78 -8.03
N TYR A 1012 5.40 26.96 -7.40
CA TYR A 1012 6.54 27.68 -6.81
C TYR A 1012 6.72 27.41 -5.31
N ALA A 1013 5.81 26.68 -4.68
CA ALA A 1013 5.91 26.30 -3.27
C ALA A 1013 5.29 24.92 -3.04
N ASN A 1014 5.65 24.25 -1.94
CA ASN A 1014 4.87 23.11 -1.47
C ASN A 1014 3.51 23.56 -0.90
N ASP A 1015 2.64 22.59 -0.59
CA ASP A 1015 1.35 22.81 0.08
C ASP A 1015 1.40 22.23 1.51
N PRO A 1016 1.65 23.07 2.53
CA PRO A 1016 1.70 22.66 3.93
C PRO A 1016 0.40 22.03 4.47
N LEU A 1017 -0.74 22.33 3.85
CA LEU A 1017 -2.06 21.82 4.26
C LEU A 1017 -2.32 20.41 3.72
N ARG A 1018 -1.69 20.04 2.60
CA ARG A 1018 -1.92 18.77 1.87
C ARG A 1018 -1.56 17.53 2.67
N GLY A 1019 -0.43 17.52 3.37
CA GLY A 1019 0.02 16.38 4.18
C GLY A 1019 -0.90 16.08 5.37
N ASN A 1020 -1.45 17.12 5.98
CA ASN A 1020 -2.41 17.02 7.09
C ASN A 1020 -3.82 16.62 6.63
N LEU A 1021 -4.29 17.21 5.52
CA LEU A 1021 -5.59 16.86 4.93
C LEU A 1021 -5.61 15.42 4.41
N THR A 1022 -4.53 14.95 3.79
CA THR A 1022 -4.43 13.57 3.27
C THR A 1022 -4.47 12.54 4.39
N ARG A 1023 -3.77 12.78 5.51
CA ARG A 1023 -3.82 11.91 6.71
C ARG A 1023 -5.22 11.88 7.34
N ARG A 1024 -5.86 13.04 7.54
CA ARG A 1024 -7.23 13.14 8.07
C ARG A 1024 -8.24 12.42 7.16
N LEU A 1025 -8.11 12.58 5.84
CA LEU A 1025 -8.95 11.90 4.86
C LEU A 1025 -8.76 10.38 4.92
N ALA A 1026 -7.52 9.87 4.92
CA ALA A 1026 -7.25 8.44 5.00
C ALA A 1026 -7.90 7.80 6.26
N ALA A 1027 -7.79 8.46 7.41
CA ALA A 1027 -8.44 8.00 8.64
C ALA A 1027 -9.98 8.03 8.55
N SER A 1028 -10.55 9.09 7.97
CA SER A 1028 -12.00 9.23 7.75
C SER A 1028 -12.52 8.14 6.80
N LEU A 1029 -11.84 7.89 5.69
CA LEU A 1029 -12.20 6.85 4.72
C LEU A 1029 -12.09 5.46 5.33
N GLY A 1030 -11.02 5.18 6.08
CA GLY A 1030 -10.87 3.92 6.80
C GLY A 1030 -12.02 3.67 7.79
N ARG A 1031 -12.47 4.70 8.52
CA ARG A 1031 -13.64 4.61 9.41
C ARG A 1031 -14.92 4.35 8.62
N HIS A 1032 -15.16 5.13 7.57
CA HIS A 1032 -16.35 5.03 6.72
C HIS A 1032 -16.51 3.63 6.10
N LEU A 1033 -15.40 3.00 5.68
CA LEU A 1033 -15.42 1.66 5.11
C LEU A 1033 -15.68 0.59 6.16
N ARG A 1034 -15.07 0.67 7.36
CA ARG A 1034 -15.29 -0.33 8.43
C ARG A 1034 -16.73 -0.40 8.93
N GLU A 1035 -17.49 0.69 8.80
CA GLU A 1035 -18.92 0.71 9.12
C GLU A 1035 -19.77 -0.04 8.08
N ARG A 1036 -19.28 -0.23 6.85
CA ARG A 1036 -20.10 -0.74 5.72
C ARG A 1036 -19.61 -2.06 5.17
N LEU A 1037 -18.31 -2.31 5.26
CA LEU A 1037 -17.62 -3.44 4.66
C LEU A 1037 -16.91 -4.29 5.72
N PRO A 1038 -16.83 -5.62 5.52
CA PRO A 1038 -16.02 -6.48 6.36
C PRO A 1038 -14.55 -6.04 6.40
N GLU A 1039 -13.87 -6.33 7.51
CA GLU A 1039 -12.49 -5.89 7.74
C GLU A 1039 -11.52 -6.27 6.60
N TYR A 1040 -11.67 -7.47 6.02
CA TYR A 1040 -10.81 -7.95 4.93
C TYR A 1040 -10.99 -7.17 3.60
N MET A 1041 -12.07 -6.40 3.44
CA MET A 1041 -12.30 -5.53 2.28
C MET A 1041 -11.77 -4.12 2.47
N VAL A 1042 -11.37 -3.74 3.69
CA VAL A 1042 -10.91 -2.37 3.98
C VAL A 1042 -9.46 -2.22 3.50
N PRO A 1043 -9.16 -1.26 2.59
CA PRO A 1043 -7.81 -1.01 2.11
C PRO A 1043 -6.83 -0.70 3.24
N SER A 1044 -5.62 -1.24 3.13
CA SER A 1044 -4.54 -0.98 4.10
C SER A 1044 -3.78 0.30 3.81
N ALA A 1045 -3.99 0.91 2.63
CA ALA A 1045 -3.36 2.16 2.21
C ALA A 1045 -4.36 3.02 1.45
N PHE A 1046 -4.31 4.33 1.70
CA PHE A 1046 -5.08 5.35 0.99
C PHE A 1046 -4.13 6.37 0.40
N VAL A 1047 -4.28 6.65 -0.90
CA VAL A 1047 -3.45 7.58 -1.64
C VAL A 1047 -4.35 8.65 -2.24
N ALA A 1048 -4.16 9.90 -1.85
CA ALA A 1048 -4.89 11.03 -2.42
C ALA A 1048 -4.23 11.49 -3.72
N LEU A 1049 -5.02 11.58 -4.79
CA LEU A 1049 -4.61 12.06 -6.10
C LEU A 1049 -5.40 13.32 -6.48
N GLU A 1050 -4.82 14.16 -7.33
CA GLU A 1050 -5.56 15.29 -7.93
C GLU A 1050 -6.49 14.83 -9.05
N SER A 1051 -6.07 13.79 -9.77
CA SER A 1051 -6.84 13.11 -10.81
C SER A 1051 -6.30 11.69 -11.00
N LEU A 1052 -7.14 10.79 -11.51
CA LEU A 1052 -6.67 9.47 -11.92
C LEU A 1052 -5.83 9.60 -13.20
N PRO A 1053 -4.63 8.98 -13.28
CA PRO A 1053 -3.84 8.99 -14.50
C PRO A 1053 -4.58 8.24 -15.61
N LEU A 1054 -4.59 8.80 -16.82
CA LEU A 1054 -5.27 8.25 -17.99
C LEU A 1054 -4.27 7.92 -19.11
N THR A 1055 -4.53 6.83 -19.84
CA THR A 1055 -3.88 6.49 -21.10
C THR A 1055 -4.33 7.45 -22.22
N PRO A 1056 -3.61 7.55 -23.36
CA PRO A 1056 -4.05 8.35 -24.52
C PRO A 1056 -5.43 7.96 -25.07
N SER A 1057 -5.92 6.75 -24.76
CA SER A 1057 -7.26 6.27 -25.13
C SER A 1057 -8.37 6.68 -24.17
N GLY A 1058 -8.05 7.37 -23.07
CA GLY A 1058 -9.01 7.81 -22.04
C GLY A 1058 -9.32 6.78 -20.95
N LYS A 1059 -8.68 5.59 -20.97
CA LYS A 1059 -8.79 4.59 -19.88
C LYS A 1059 -7.81 4.91 -18.74
N VAL A 1060 -8.15 4.55 -17.51
CA VAL A 1060 -7.25 4.69 -16.33
C VAL A 1060 -5.96 3.89 -16.52
N ASP A 1061 -4.82 4.54 -16.32
CA ASP A 1061 -3.49 3.94 -16.38
C ASP A 1061 -3.04 3.49 -14.98
N THR A 1062 -3.31 2.23 -14.65
CA THR A 1062 -2.95 1.65 -13.35
C THR A 1062 -1.44 1.50 -13.13
N ARG A 1063 -0.62 1.60 -14.19
CA ARG A 1063 0.85 1.53 -14.11
C ARG A 1063 1.47 2.88 -13.75
N ALA A 1064 0.79 3.97 -14.10
CA ALA A 1064 1.17 5.32 -13.74
C ALA A 1064 0.76 5.73 -12.31
N LEU A 1065 0.01 4.87 -11.60
CA LEU A 1065 -0.35 5.12 -10.22
C LEU A 1065 0.90 5.13 -9.33
N PRO A 1066 1.05 6.13 -8.44
CA PRO A 1066 2.17 6.14 -7.52
C PRO A 1066 2.13 4.89 -6.62
N PRO A 1067 3.29 4.38 -6.18
CA PRO A 1067 3.30 3.38 -5.12
C PRO A 1067 2.54 3.96 -3.92
N PRO A 1068 1.71 3.17 -3.21
CA PRO A 1068 1.14 3.65 -1.97
C PRO A 1068 2.30 3.93 -1.03
N ASP A 1069 2.64 5.21 -0.84
CA ASP A 1069 3.43 5.62 0.31
C ASP A 1069 2.76 4.98 1.52
N GLN A 1070 3.55 4.43 2.44
CA GLN A 1070 3.02 3.83 3.65
C GLN A 1070 2.50 4.93 4.59
N THR A 1071 1.73 5.91 4.07
CA THR A 1071 0.76 6.73 4.80
C THR A 1071 -0.30 5.78 5.36
N ARG A 1072 0.14 4.99 6.34
CA ARG A 1072 -0.69 4.48 7.40
C ARG A 1072 -1.44 5.70 7.95
N PRO A 1073 -2.73 5.58 8.28
CA PRO A 1073 -3.36 6.58 9.12
C PRO A 1073 -2.56 6.67 10.42
N GLU A 1074 -1.67 7.66 10.54
CA GLU A 1074 -1.08 8.03 11.81
C GLU A 1074 -2.23 8.48 12.72
N THR A 1075 -2.35 7.85 13.88
CA THR A 1075 -3.27 8.28 14.92
C THR A 1075 -2.95 9.72 15.32
N GLY A 1076 -3.95 10.59 15.19
CA GLY A 1076 -3.86 11.98 15.62
C GLY A 1076 -3.59 12.09 17.12
N GLY A 1077 -2.47 12.73 17.46
CA GLY A 1077 -2.11 13.21 18.78
C GLY A 1077 -0.65 13.65 18.79
N ALA A 1078 -0.34 14.81 19.38
CA ALA A 1078 1.05 15.14 19.69
C ALA A 1078 1.63 14.00 20.55
N TYR A 1079 2.88 13.58 20.30
CA TYR A 1079 3.51 12.52 21.09
C TYR A 1079 3.47 12.91 22.58
N VAL A 1080 2.72 12.15 23.37
CA VAL A 1080 2.69 12.29 24.84
C VAL A 1080 3.52 11.14 25.43
N PRO A 1081 4.60 11.41 26.19
CA PRO A 1081 5.40 10.35 26.78
C PRO A 1081 4.57 9.50 27.77
N PRO A 1082 4.82 8.18 27.85
CA PRO A 1082 4.24 7.30 28.87
C PRO A 1082 4.45 7.87 30.27
N ARG A 1083 3.40 7.88 31.10
CA ARG A 1083 3.42 8.43 32.45
C ARG A 1083 3.59 7.32 33.48
N GLY A 1084 4.78 7.25 34.05
CA GLY A 1084 5.09 6.30 35.10
C GLY A 1084 5.42 4.90 34.59
N PRO A 1085 5.83 4.00 35.49
CA PRO A 1085 6.58 2.80 35.12
C PRO A 1085 5.75 1.72 34.41
N VAL A 1086 4.43 1.68 34.61
CA VAL A 1086 3.56 0.71 33.93
C VAL A 1086 3.36 1.12 32.47
N GLU A 1087 3.04 2.40 32.22
CA GLU A 1087 2.90 2.94 30.86
C GLU A 1087 4.24 2.84 30.09
N GLU A 1088 5.38 3.13 30.72
CA GLU A 1088 6.71 3.04 30.07
C GLU A 1088 7.01 1.62 29.56
N VAL A 1089 6.79 0.59 30.40
CA VAL A 1089 7.03 -0.80 30.01
C VAL A 1089 6.02 -1.27 28.96
N LEU A 1090 4.75 -0.86 29.07
CA LEU A 1090 3.75 -1.17 28.05
C LEU A 1090 4.09 -0.49 26.71
N ALA A 1091 4.53 0.76 26.70
CA ALA A 1091 4.99 1.45 25.49
C ALA A 1091 6.18 0.74 24.83
N GLU A 1092 7.16 0.27 25.61
CA GLU A 1092 8.28 -0.54 25.09
C GLU A 1092 7.80 -1.89 24.50
N LEU A 1093 6.82 -2.52 25.14
CA LEU A 1093 6.22 -3.76 24.63
C LEU A 1093 5.43 -3.54 23.35
N TRP A 1094 4.65 -2.46 23.27
CA TRP A 1094 3.96 -2.04 22.04
C TRP A 1094 4.98 -1.79 20.93
N ALA A 1095 5.99 -0.96 21.19
CA ALA A 1095 7.05 -0.61 20.25
C ALA A 1095 7.75 -1.87 19.71
N GLY A 1096 8.14 -2.79 20.61
CA GLY A 1096 8.84 -4.02 20.26
C GLY A 1096 7.98 -5.11 19.61
N VAL A 1097 6.65 -5.02 19.68
CA VAL A 1097 5.73 -5.90 18.95
C VAL A 1097 5.38 -5.31 17.58
N LEU A 1098 5.21 -3.99 17.52
CA LEU A 1098 4.81 -3.26 16.31
C LEU A 1098 5.99 -2.91 15.41
N GLY A 1099 7.22 -3.09 15.87
CA GLY A 1099 8.44 -2.75 15.14
C GLY A 1099 8.67 -1.24 15.04
N LEU A 1100 8.19 -0.47 16.03
CA LEU A 1100 8.27 0.98 16.07
C LEU A 1100 9.40 1.43 16.99
N GLU A 1101 10.01 2.58 16.70
CA GLU A 1101 11.09 3.14 17.53
C GLU A 1101 10.56 3.70 18.87
N ARG A 1102 9.36 4.30 18.87
CA ARG A 1102 8.71 4.83 20.07
C ARG A 1102 7.19 4.71 19.98
N VAL A 1103 6.54 4.60 21.15
CA VAL A 1103 5.08 4.62 21.32
C VAL A 1103 4.76 5.57 22.49
N GLY A 1104 3.78 6.44 22.29
CA GLY A 1104 3.27 7.41 23.27
C GLY A 1104 2.15 6.84 24.15
N ALA A 1105 1.87 7.54 25.26
CA ALA A 1105 0.85 7.17 26.24
C ALA A 1105 -0.55 7.01 25.63
N HIS A 1106 -0.87 7.85 24.63
CA HIS A 1106 -2.19 7.88 24.01
C HIS A 1106 -2.23 7.19 22.64
N ASP A 1107 -1.16 6.50 22.25
CA ASP A 1107 -1.13 5.79 20.97
C ASP A 1107 -1.90 4.48 21.06
N SER A 1108 -2.82 4.28 20.12
CA SER A 1108 -3.67 3.09 20.04
C SER A 1108 -2.91 1.92 19.42
N PHE A 1109 -2.97 0.74 20.04
CA PHE A 1109 -2.30 -0.46 19.53
C PHE A 1109 -2.70 -0.78 18.09
N PHE A 1110 -3.99 -0.65 17.76
CA PHE A 1110 -4.53 -1.04 16.46
C PHE A 1110 -4.26 0.01 15.37
N ASP A 1111 -4.24 1.29 15.75
CA ASP A 1111 -3.97 2.36 14.80
C ASP A 1111 -2.48 2.42 14.43
N LEU A 1112 -1.60 1.98 15.34
CA LEU A 1112 -0.16 1.81 15.10
C LEU A 1112 0.19 0.58 14.22
N GLY A 1113 -0.82 -0.09 13.64
CA GLY A 1113 -0.62 -1.27 12.79
C GLY A 1113 -0.68 -2.61 13.54
N GLY A 1114 -1.12 -2.58 14.81
CA GLY A 1114 -1.42 -3.78 15.57
C GLY A 1114 -2.63 -4.51 14.97
N HIS A 1115 -2.51 -5.82 14.82
CA HIS A 1115 -3.62 -6.70 14.43
C HIS A 1115 -3.70 -7.84 15.45
N SER A 1116 -4.76 -8.66 15.38
CA SER A 1116 -5.06 -9.69 16.40
C SER A 1116 -3.89 -10.63 16.73
N LEU A 1117 -3.00 -10.92 15.76
CA LEU A 1117 -1.77 -11.69 16.00
C LEU A 1117 -0.75 -10.91 16.86
N LEU A 1118 -0.47 -9.66 16.51
CA LEU A 1118 0.42 -8.79 17.29
C LEU A 1118 -0.19 -8.49 18.66
N ALA A 1119 -1.50 -8.28 18.73
CA ALA A 1119 -2.26 -8.10 19.97
C ALA A 1119 -2.07 -9.31 20.91
N THR A 1120 -2.12 -10.53 20.36
CA THR A 1120 -1.89 -11.76 21.11
C THR A 1120 -0.43 -11.88 21.57
N GLN A 1121 0.55 -11.54 20.72
CA GLN A 1121 1.96 -11.51 21.11
C GLN A 1121 2.21 -10.50 22.22
N LEU A 1122 1.58 -9.33 22.13
CA LEU A 1122 1.66 -8.29 23.12
C LEU A 1122 1.08 -8.75 24.45
N ILE A 1123 -0.14 -9.28 24.47
CA ILE A 1123 -0.77 -9.84 25.67
C ILE A 1123 0.08 -10.96 26.28
N SER A 1124 0.68 -11.83 25.45
CA SER A 1124 1.61 -12.87 25.92
C SER A 1124 2.85 -12.28 26.61
N ARG A 1125 3.45 -11.22 26.05
CA ARG A 1125 4.59 -10.53 26.67
C ARG A 1125 4.18 -9.80 27.95
N VAL A 1126 3.01 -9.17 27.97
CA VAL A 1126 2.44 -8.52 29.17
C VAL A 1126 2.21 -9.55 30.28
N ARG A 1127 1.65 -10.74 29.96
CA ARG A 1127 1.51 -11.85 30.92
C ARG A 1127 2.85 -12.28 31.50
N GLY A 1128 3.87 -12.43 30.65
CA GLY A 1128 5.21 -12.83 31.06
C GLY A 1128 5.89 -11.82 31.98
N LEU A 1129 5.74 -10.52 31.71
CA LEU A 1129 6.41 -9.44 32.44
C LEU A 1129 5.68 -9.00 33.71
N PHE A 1130 4.37 -8.80 33.63
CA PHE A 1130 3.57 -8.27 34.73
C PHE A 1130 2.93 -9.36 35.60
N ARG A 1131 2.98 -10.64 35.19
CA ARG A 1131 2.35 -11.78 35.88
C ARG A 1131 0.87 -11.56 36.22
N VAL A 1132 0.17 -10.85 35.35
CA VAL A 1132 -1.28 -10.65 35.33
C VAL A 1132 -1.85 -11.36 34.09
N GLU A 1133 -3.13 -11.70 34.11
CA GLU A 1133 -3.82 -12.36 33.00
C GLU A 1133 -4.85 -11.43 32.34
N PRO A 1134 -4.41 -10.35 31.65
CA PRO A 1134 -5.35 -9.49 30.96
C PRO A 1134 -6.03 -10.30 29.84
N PRO A 1135 -7.37 -10.30 29.78
CA PRO A 1135 -8.09 -10.84 28.63
C PRO A 1135 -7.84 -9.96 27.42
N LEU A 1136 -7.79 -10.55 26.22
CA LEU A 1136 -7.48 -9.83 24.99
C LEU A 1136 -8.49 -8.69 24.72
N ARG A 1137 -9.75 -8.86 25.14
CA ARG A 1137 -10.80 -7.82 25.08
C ARG A 1137 -10.36 -6.47 25.66
N TRP A 1138 -9.52 -6.47 26.70
CA TRP A 1138 -9.04 -5.22 27.29
C TRP A 1138 -8.25 -4.38 26.31
N LEU A 1139 -7.52 -5.00 25.39
CA LEU A 1139 -6.77 -4.25 24.39
C LEU A 1139 -7.71 -3.62 23.35
N PHE A 1140 -8.87 -4.23 23.11
CA PHE A 1140 -9.92 -3.70 22.22
C PHE A 1140 -10.78 -2.62 22.89
N GLU A 1141 -10.95 -2.68 24.21
CA GLU A 1141 -11.70 -1.71 25.01
C GLU A 1141 -10.83 -0.51 25.41
N ALA A 1142 -9.62 -0.79 25.89
CA ALA A 1142 -8.60 0.16 26.33
C ALA A 1142 -7.44 0.15 25.32
N LYS A 1143 -7.63 0.92 24.25
CA LYS A 1143 -6.86 0.79 23.00
C LYS A 1143 -5.49 1.43 23.12
N THR A 1144 -5.34 2.43 23.99
CA THR A 1144 -4.12 3.21 24.18
C THR A 1144 -3.25 2.68 25.32
N VAL A 1145 -1.94 2.99 25.33
CA VAL A 1145 -1.02 2.58 26.42
C VAL A 1145 -1.53 3.02 27.80
N ALA A 1146 -2.04 4.25 27.92
CA ALA A 1146 -2.53 4.83 29.17
C ALA A 1146 -3.84 4.18 29.63
N GLU A 1147 -4.80 3.98 28.72
CA GLU A 1147 -6.06 3.30 29.04
C GLU A 1147 -5.79 1.84 29.45
N PHE A 1148 -4.91 1.15 28.73
CA PHE A 1148 -4.56 -0.22 29.00
C PHE A 1148 -3.81 -0.36 30.33
N ALA A 1149 -2.91 0.59 30.64
CA ALA A 1149 -2.26 0.67 31.95
C ALA A 1149 -3.26 0.89 33.08
N GLN A 1150 -4.26 1.75 32.89
CA GLN A 1150 -5.33 1.96 33.86
C GLN A 1150 -6.19 0.71 34.06
N ALA A 1151 -6.58 0.03 32.98
CA ALA A 1151 -7.32 -1.24 33.04
C ALA A 1151 -6.50 -2.32 33.78
N LEU A 1152 -5.19 -2.36 33.55
CA LEU A 1152 -4.27 -3.28 34.23
C LEU A 1152 -4.17 -3.02 35.75
N VAL A 1153 -4.36 -1.77 36.18
CA VAL A 1153 -4.24 -1.34 37.57
C VAL A 1153 -5.61 -1.34 38.30
N ALA A 1154 -6.71 -1.17 37.58
CA ALA A 1154 -8.05 -1.05 38.15
C ALA A 1154 -8.68 -2.39 38.58
N ASP A 1155 -8.20 -3.52 38.03
CA ASP A 1155 -8.72 -4.86 38.35
C ASP A 1155 -7.85 -5.56 39.43
N GLU A 1156 -8.02 -5.17 40.71
CA GLU A 1156 -7.64 -5.99 41.87
C GLU A 1156 -8.90 -6.37 42.67
N PRO A 1157 -9.09 -7.68 42.95
CA PRO A 1157 -8.98 -8.10 44.34
C PRO A 1157 -8.37 -9.51 44.48
N ARG A 1158 -7.06 -9.62 44.71
CA ARG A 1158 -6.48 -10.71 45.50
C ARG A 1158 -5.33 -10.20 46.39
N PRO A 1159 -5.31 -10.49 47.70
CA PRO A 1159 -4.24 -10.02 48.59
C PRO A 1159 -2.89 -10.65 48.21
N GLY A 1160 -1.87 -9.81 47.96
CA GLY A 1160 -0.47 -10.25 47.80
C GLY A 1160 0.21 -9.92 46.45
N GLN A 1161 -0.46 -9.24 45.51
CA GLN A 1161 0.12 -8.86 44.21
C GLN A 1161 0.96 -7.56 44.26
N THR A 1162 0.67 -6.63 45.17
CA THR A 1162 1.43 -5.38 45.36
C THR A 1162 2.92 -5.62 45.66
N ALA A 1163 3.25 -6.69 46.38
CA ALA A 1163 4.64 -7.08 46.68
C ALA A 1163 5.38 -7.66 45.45
N LYS A 1164 4.66 -8.26 44.49
CA LYS A 1164 5.24 -8.88 43.29
C LYS A 1164 5.50 -7.85 42.17
N VAL A 1165 4.64 -6.84 42.03
CA VAL A 1165 4.87 -5.70 41.13
C VAL A 1165 6.07 -4.88 41.62
N ALA A 1166 6.19 -4.66 42.92
CA ALA A 1166 7.38 -4.04 43.53
C ALA A 1166 8.67 -4.87 43.31
N ALA A 1167 8.58 -6.21 43.35
CA ALA A 1167 9.71 -7.10 43.09
C ALA A 1167 10.12 -7.14 41.60
N ALA A 1168 9.16 -7.13 40.67
CA ALA A 1168 9.43 -7.01 39.24
C ALA A 1168 10.08 -5.65 38.91
N PHE A 1169 9.62 -4.58 39.57
CA PHE A 1169 10.19 -3.24 39.47
C PHE A 1169 11.65 -3.17 39.94
N GLN A 1170 12.00 -3.83 41.06
CA GLN A 1170 13.40 -3.92 41.52
C GLN A 1170 14.28 -4.76 40.57
N LYS A 1171 13.73 -5.80 39.96
CA LYS A 1171 14.45 -6.69 39.03
C LYS A 1171 14.81 -5.99 37.71
N VAL A 1172 13.90 -5.18 37.17
CA VAL A 1172 14.15 -4.35 35.98
C VAL A 1172 15.12 -3.20 36.29
N LYS A 1173 15.03 -2.61 37.48
CA LYS A 1173 15.99 -1.59 37.95
C LYS A 1173 17.40 -2.16 38.14
N ALA A 1174 17.53 -3.43 38.54
CA ALA A 1174 18.80 -4.14 38.63
C ALA A 1174 19.39 -4.48 37.24
N MET A 1175 18.55 -4.85 36.26
CA MET A 1175 19.00 -5.08 34.87
C MET A 1175 19.48 -3.81 34.17
N ARG A 1176 18.92 -2.63 34.52
CA ARG A 1176 19.39 -1.32 34.00
C ARG A 1176 20.70 -0.82 34.65
N ARG A 1177 21.16 -1.38 35.78
CA ARG A 1177 22.37 -0.90 36.51
C ARG A 1177 23.68 -1.65 36.20
N GLY A 1178 23.63 -2.78 35.48
CA GLY A 1178 24.87 -3.47 35.04
C GLY A 1178 25.63 -4.27 36.10
N ASP A 1179 25.07 -4.52 37.29
CA ASP A 1179 25.76 -5.26 38.39
C ASP A 1179 25.53 -6.79 38.36
N GLY A 1180 25.45 -7.39 37.16
CA GLY A 1180 25.12 -8.81 36.98
C GLY A 1180 26.30 -9.76 36.73
N LYS A 1181 27.55 -9.31 36.83
CA LYS A 1181 28.72 -10.12 36.42
C LYS A 1181 29.53 -10.78 37.55
N ASP A 1182 29.32 -10.46 38.82
CA ASP A 1182 30.18 -10.99 39.91
C ASP A 1182 29.55 -12.08 40.80
N SER A 1183 28.27 -12.43 40.65
CA SER A 1183 27.65 -13.47 41.51
C SER A 1183 27.75 -14.90 40.97
N ALA A 1184 28.37 -15.13 39.80
CA ALA A 1184 28.46 -16.47 39.19
C ALA A 1184 29.70 -17.28 39.60
N ARG A 1185 30.52 -16.80 40.55
CA ARG A 1185 31.79 -17.46 40.95
C ARG A 1185 31.84 -18.01 42.39
N GLN A 1186 30.76 -17.93 43.17
CA GLN A 1186 30.72 -18.47 44.53
C GLN A 1186 29.43 -19.29 44.77
N SER A 1187 29.29 -20.44 44.11
CA SER A 1187 28.43 -21.53 44.59
C SER A 1187 28.71 -22.86 43.88
N ARG A 1188 30.00 -23.17 43.64
CA ARG A 1188 30.44 -24.56 43.49
C ARG A 1188 31.22 -24.90 44.76
N ASP A 1189 30.47 -25.26 45.79
CA ASP A 1189 30.79 -26.25 46.83
C ASP A 1189 29.50 -26.60 47.58
#